data_AF-A0A948GPK2-F1
#
_entry.id   AF-A0A948GPK2-F1
#
_cell.length_a   1.000
_cell.length_b   1.000
_cell.length_c   1.000
_cell.angle_alpha   90.00
_cell.angle_beta   90.00
_cell.angle_gamma   90.00
#
_symmetry.space_group_name_H-M   'P 1'
#
loop_
_entity.id
_entity.type
_entity.pdbx_description
1 polymer ?
#
loop_
_entity_poly.entity_id
_entity_poly.type
_entity_poly.pdbx_seq_one_letter_code
_entity_poly.pdbx_strand_id
1 'polypeptide(L)'
;MAGRRTTRRQRGAALLIFLILVVVGALTYLVNSLTPEEMNARRERQTQEALAQAREALLGYAMQYRDRQIATGQLDHVYGFLPLPDLGTSRNNNTGCAFEGCDAANFFGNALNISAIGRFPWRALGTEPLRDGYGECLWYVVSGSHQRIQRGAPVNWDTLSQLDIVVANGTSNLVGALASSHDRPVVVIFAPGAVLPGQTRTASLVDTVATCGGNYDAINYLDPAVAGTLGTTSNYFGGTSNNASGDTGAAVKALSAAGTVERKGDATLWANVCPPGSTCTTVANDRGLSLTGDALFSALRKSSNFRLDINSMLDRMTNCLRDQIAAGSALSLQAPSASHTEKSVGRIPDDTCYDNTRDPQGYYDHYKDQVFVAACTTGSCLNVTVDAAASSCAGTLLFAGQRSATQSRSDATERNTVANYLEDDNLGIVTATDNNRTSFTTQGQTDFAGPGLFARVTTTQPAHQDIVRCIPTGASLSEAPSALAPADDLIRYNPTTRTLTLGRQDVESDKGFPASALFGCAWTPETRASGSGFRSYFKFNISDPGDGFVFAAIDGDRNGTNVCGAGEQHLGYSGNNDYTQFIAYPKLGLEFDTRRNYQSNPPFVPDGFNPARTTSSGPLALRTLANGRADPNYAGGHIGLTYWGGESPISTGYACVVNADCLSPSFCDTDNICKLNQEEDDNVHGQLPVAPAVRPPPANAVAPAVPPTNPPYPPYAVDKLDPSLGSVPTGQDIHVRVEVVRSAYAGRDDNSRMVRLVASSNLATLAGLPSIDSVALQAGDTLLVAGQTDARQNGVYVAASGTWARSTSADEAADLPPGTAWFIKEGTAYRGSLWRLQNIDAPIVGISEISVQRVRDAVTAVATANLALSGLPTVDGVTLASGNRVLLTGQTDPKENGVYKAGAGAWARAAPEDTAAGLRDGSMWFVAGGSNAGTFWRLNGDAVPGTSNITIATATTNDLYSSILTTQVWKEGSNVQQIARMKITTRPMAQLDPVVRYGTCAASAPLCPTSNPVDQYCGGTEVDGFRYCYTGQQPKLYDSKKIFDIRSTTSCGSNVSCSGNQFCGIDNVCYQPAFRTTRLGFTNSQSTSDQEIDITDFFTTWLP
;
A
#
# COMPACT_ATOMS: atom_id res chain seq x y z
N MET A 1 -23.32 60.80 -73.66
CA MET A 1 -23.73 59.42 -73.93
C MET A 1 -23.37 58.57 -72.71
N ALA A 2 -24.36 58.14 -71.92
CA ALA A 2 -24.16 57.34 -70.72
C ALA A 2 -24.59 55.88 -71.02
N GLY A 3 -23.67 54.94 -70.88
CA GLY A 3 -23.88 53.51 -71.14
C GLY A 3 -24.62 52.82 -69.99
N ARG A 4 -25.70 52.11 -70.33
CA ARG A 4 -26.59 51.40 -69.39
C ARG A 4 -26.11 49.95 -69.22
N ARG A 5 -25.65 49.58 -68.01
CA ARG A 5 -25.33 48.20 -67.63
C ARG A 5 -26.62 47.39 -67.42
N THR A 6 -26.76 46.27 -68.12
CA THR A 6 -27.79 45.25 -67.88
C THR A 6 -27.29 44.22 -66.85
N THR A 7 -27.96 44.12 -65.71
CA THR A 7 -27.74 43.09 -64.68
C THR A 7 -28.41 41.78 -65.10
N ARG A 8 -27.63 40.69 -65.24
CA ARG A 8 -28.16 39.33 -65.40
C ARG A 8 -28.63 38.81 -64.04
N ARG A 9 -29.93 38.48 -63.93
CA ARG A 9 -30.47 37.67 -62.81
C ARG A 9 -29.92 36.25 -62.91
N GLN A 10 -29.02 35.86 -62.01
CA GLN A 10 -28.64 34.46 -61.83
C GLN A 10 -29.81 33.70 -61.20
N ARG A 11 -30.25 32.62 -61.87
CA ARG A 11 -31.26 31.69 -61.36
C ARG A 11 -30.57 30.76 -60.36
N GLY A 12 -31.09 30.65 -59.14
CA GLY A 12 -30.54 29.87 -58.02
C GLY A 12 -30.47 28.34 -58.19
N ALA A 13 -30.34 27.82 -59.41
CA ALA A 13 -30.25 26.39 -59.70
C ALA A 13 -28.91 25.77 -59.26
N ALA A 14 -27.80 26.52 -59.31
CA ALA A 14 -26.48 25.99 -58.95
C ALA A 14 -26.36 25.62 -57.46
N LEU A 15 -26.94 26.42 -56.56
CA LEU A 15 -26.95 26.15 -55.12
C LEU A 15 -27.80 24.90 -54.80
N LEU A 16 -28.96 24.77 -55.45
CA LEU A 16 -29.84 23.60 -55.29
C LEU A 16 -29.18 22.31 -55.80
N ILE A 17 -28.49 22.36 -56.94
CA ILE A 17 -27.76 21.20 -57.49
C ILE A 17 -26.60 20.82 -56.57
N PHE A 18 -25.84 21.79 -56.07
CA PHE A 18 -24.77 21.51 -55.11
C PHE A 18 -25.31 20.90 -53.81
N LEU A 19 -26.41 21.42 -53.29
CA LEU A 19 -27.03 20.91 -52.05
C LEU A 19 -27.61 19.50 -52.25
N ILE A 20 -28.20 19.21 -53.41
CA ILE A 20 -28.62 17.85 -53.78
C ILE A 20 -27.42 16.91 -53.87
N LEU A 21 -26.30 17.32 -54.48
CA LEU A 21 -25.11 16.49 -54.58
C LEU A 21 -24.46 16.23 -53.21
N VAL A 22 -24.45 17.21 -52.31
CA VAL A 22 -23.98 17.03 -50.93
C VAL A 22 -24.91 16.11 -50.15
N VAL A 23 -26.23 16.26 -50.28
CA VAL A 23 -27.20 15.39 -49.62
C VAL A 23 -27.12 13.96 -50.16
N VAL A 24 -27.05 13.76 -51.48
CA VAL A 24 -26.89 12.44 -52.11
C VAL A 24 -25.53 11.84 -51.75
N GLY A 25 -24.45 12.63 -51.75
CA GLY A 25 -23.13 12.19 -51.31
C GLY A 25 -23.13 11.76 -49.84
N ALA A 26 -23.75 12.53 -48.95
CA ALA A 26 -23.92 12.19 -47.55
C ALA A 26 -24.82 10.95 -47.34
N LEU A 27 -25.90 10.82 -48.11
CA LEU A 27 -26.79 9.64 -48.06
C LEU A 27 -26.07 8.39 -48.57
N THR A 28 -25.28 8.52 -49.63
CA THR A 28 -24.52 7.40 -50.22
C THR A 28 -23.42 6.96 -49.26
N TYR A 29 -22.73 7.90 -48.62
CA TYR A 29 -21.79 7.61 -47.54
C TYR A 29 -22.48 6.92 -46.36
N LEU A 30 -23.63 7.43 -45.92
CA LEU A 30 -24.41 6.85 -44.83
C LEU A 30 -24.87 5.42 -45.16
N VAL A 31 -25.42 5.19 -46.36
CA VAL A 31 -25.88 3.87 -46.83
C VAL A 31 -24.70 2.89 -46.98
N ASN A 32 -23.54 3.35 -47.46
CA ASN A 32 -22.34 2.53 -47.57
C ASN A 32 -21.65 2.27 -46.22
N SER A 33 -21.93 3.07 -45.18
CA SER A 33 -21.45 2.88 -43.80
C SER A 33 -22.39 2.07 -42.89
N LEU A 34 -23.49 1.54 -43.46
CA LEU A 34 -24.50 0.72 -42.78
C LEU A 34 -24.54 -0.70 -43.36
N THR A 35 -23.36 -1.28 -43.62
CA THR A 35 -23.32 -2.69 -44.05
C THR A 35 -23.73 -3.62 -42.90
N PRO A 36 -24.37 -4.77 -43.17
CA PRO A 36 -24.68 -5.77 -42.15
C PRO A 36 -23.45 -6.24 -41.36
N GLU A 37 -22.29 -6.30 -42.02
CA GLU A 37 -21.01 -6.69 -41.42
C GLU A 37 -20.52 -5.65 -40.40
N GLU A 38 -20.54 -4.35 -40.74
CA GLU A 38 -20.19 -3.28 -39.81
C GLU A 38 -21.15 -3.18 -38.62
N MET A 39 -22.45 -3.39 -38.86
CA MET A 39 -23.45 -3.41 -37.79
C MET A 39 -23.24 -4.60 -36.85
N ASN A 40 -22.93 -5.78 -37.39
CA ASN A 40 -22.58 -6.95 -36.57
C ASN A 40 -21.28 -6.71 -35.79
N ALA A 41 -20.23 -6.21 -36.43
CA ALA A 41 -18.97 -5.89 -35.76
C ALA A 41 -19.15 -4.88 -34.61
N ARG A 42 -20.03 -3.88 -34.79
CA ARG A 42 -20.40 -2.94 -33.71
C ARG A 42 -21.11 -3.64 -32.55
N ARG A 43 -22.09 -4.51 -32.83
CA ARG A 43 -22.79 -5.28 -31.81
C ARG A 43 -21.85 -6.21 -31.05
N GLU A 44 -20.95 -6.87 -31.75
CA GLU A 44 -19.94 -7.74 -31.16
C GLU A 44 -19.01 -6.99 -30.23
N ARG A 45 -18.53 -5.82 -30.68
CA ARG A 45 -17.71 -4.93 -29.86
C ARG A 45 -18.45 -4.48 -28.61
N GLN A 46 -19.71 -4.05 -28.73
CA GLN A 46 -20.55 -3.67 -27.59
C GLN A 46 -20.72 -4.83 -26.61
N THR A 47 -21.01 -6.04 -27.09
CA THR A 47 -21.11 -7.24 -26.25
C THR A 47 -19.79 -7.53 -25.53
N GLN A 48 -18.64 -7.43 -26.21
CA GLN A 48 -17.33 -7.65 -25.60
C GLN A 48 -17.00 -6.60 -24.55
N GLU A 49 -17.28 -5.32 -24.81
CA GLU A 49 -17.10 -4.23 -23.86
C GLU A 49 -17.99 -4.43 -22.61
N ALA A 50 -19.25 -4.82 -22.80
CA ALA A 50 -20.17 -5.12 -21.70
C ALA A 50 -19.70 -6.31 -20.85
N LEU A 51 -19.28 -7.43 -21.48
CA LEU A 51 -18.77 -8.59 -20.76
C LEU A 51 -17.45 -8.29 -20.02
N ALA A 52 -16.56 -7.50 -20.63
CA ALA A 52 -15.31 -7.06 -19.99
C ALA A 52 -15.61 -6.17 -18.78
N GLN A 53 -16.50 -5.18 -18.92
CA GLN A 53 -16.90 -4.31 -17.81
C GLN A 53 -17.55 -5.11 -16.67
N ALA A 54 -18.39 -6.10 -16.99
CA ALA A 54 -18.99 -7.00 -16.01
C ALA A 54 -17.94 -7.81 -15.25
N ARG A 55 -16.92 -8.35 -15.95
CA ARG A 55 -15.79 -9.05 -15.32
C ARG A 55 -15.02 -8.14 -14.37
N GLU A 56 -14.64 -6.95 -14.82
CA GLU A 56 -13.87 -6.02 -13.99
C GLU A 56 -14.67 -5.58 -12.75
N ALA A 57 -15.99 -5.42 -12.85
CA ALA A 57 -16.85 -5.11 -11.71
C ALA A 57 -16.87 -6.25 -10.66
N LEU A 58 -16.92 -7.51 -11.11
CA LEU A 58 -16.83 -8.68 -10.22
C LEU A 58 -15.46 -8.80 -9.55
N LEU A 59 -14.37 -8.57 -10.29
CA LEU A 59 -13.02 -8.53 -9.73
C LEU A 59 -12.89 -7.43 -8.68
N GLY A 60 -13.39 -6.23 -8.98
CA GLY A 60 -13.43 -5.11 -8.03
C GLY A 60 -14.24 -5.43 -6.78
N TYR A 61 -15.38 -6.12 -6.92
CA TYR A 61 -16.15 -6.61 -5.77
C TYR A 61 -15.35 -7.57 -4.90
N ALA A 62 -14.75 -8.61 -5.50
CA ALA A 62 -13.99 -9.61 -4.75
C ALA A 62 -12.78 -8.99 -4.04
N MET A 63 -12.13 -8.01 -4.66
CA MET A 63 -11.00 -7.24 -4.09
C MET A 63 -11.40 -6.35 -2.92
N GLN A 64 -12.66 -5.94 -2.81
CA GLN A 64 -13.16 -5.09 -1.73
C GLN A 64 -14.03 -5.83 -0.72
N TYR A 65 -14.40 -7.09 -1.01
CA TYR A 65 -15.40 -7.83 -0.24
C TYR A 65 -15.07 -7.83 1.24
N ARG A 66 -13.87 -8.30 1.60
CA ARG A 66 -13.40 -8.35 2.98
C ARG A 66 -13.40 -6.97 3.62
N ASP A 67 -12.83 -5.95 2.96
CA ASP A 67 -12.76 -4.60 3.50
C ASP A 67 -14.14 -4.01 3.84
N ARG A 68 -15.17 -4.31 3.04
CA ARG A 68 -16.57 -3.93 3.33
C ARG A 68 -17.16 -4.70 4.51
N GLN A 69 -16.87 -5.99 4.66
CA GLN A 69 -17.35 -6.78 5.81
C GLN A 69 -16.70 -6.32 7.12
N ILE A 70 -15.40 -6.00 7.09
CA ILE A 70 -14.70 -5.41 8.23
C ILE A 70 -15.38 -4.11 8.66
N ALA A 71 -15.79 -3.29 7.68
CA ALA A 71 -16.46 -2.03 7.95
C ALA A 71 -17.82 -2.21 8.66
N THR A 72 -18.46 -3.37 8.54
CA THR A 72 -19.68 -3.73 9.27
C THR A 72 -19.42 -4.55 10.54
N GLY A 73 -18.16 -4.88 10.84
CA GLY A 73 -17.77 -5.63 12.04
C GLY A 73 -17.65 -7.15 11.87
N GLN A 74 -17.56 -7.60 10.63
CA GLN A 74 -17.45 -9.01 10.25
C GLN A 74 -16.00 -9.30 9.82
N LEU A 75 -15.23 -9.84 10.75
CA LEU A 75 -13.76 -9.80 10.74
C LEU A 75 -13.13 -11.07 10.18
N ASP A 76 -13.88 -12.18 10.29
CA ASP A 76 -13.61 -13.55 9.87
C ASP A 76 -13.77 -13.79 8.35
N HIS A 77 -13.95 -12.72 7.58
CA HIS A 77 -14.17 -12.80 6.14
C HIS A 77 -12.85 -12.60 5.38
N VAL A 78 -12.63 -13.43 4.36
CA VAL A 78 -11.49 -13.34 3.43
C VAL A 78 -11.90 -12.79 2.06
N TYR A 79 -10.93 -12.40 1.23
CA TYR A 79 -11.20 -12.04 -0.17
C TYR A 79 -11.54 -13.27 -1.02
N GLY A 80 -12.11 -13.04 -2.21
CA GLY A 80 -12.43 -14.09 -3.18
C GLY A 80 -13.92 -14.47 -3.26
N PHE A 81 -14.74 -14.00 -2.33
CA PHE A 81 -16.19 -14.14 -2.44
C PHE A 81 -16.80 -13.15 -3.43
N LEU A 82 -17.85 -13.59 -4.11
CA LEU A 82 -18.56 -12.88 -5.17
C LEU A 82 -20.04 -12.69 -4.79
N PRO A 83 -20.74 -11.69 -5.37
CA PRO A 83 -22.16 -11.49 -5.11
C PRO A 83 -22.97 -12.71 -5.56
N LEU A 84 -24.26 -12.72 -5.22
CA LEU A 84 -25.25 -13.62 -5.81
C LEU A 84 -25.96 -12.97 -7.01
N PRO A 85 -26.65 -13.73 -7.88
CA PRO A 85 -27.46 -13.17 -8.96
C PRO A 85 -28.60 -12.32 -8.46
N ASP A 86 -29.03 -11.41 -9.33
CA ASP A 86 -30.35 -10.83 -9.22
C ASP A 86 -31.38 -11.89 -9.64
N LEU A 87 -32.19 -12.31 -8.67
CA LEU A 87 -33.21 -13.34 -8.83
C LEU A 87 -34.61 -12.76 -9.07
N GLY A 88 -34.72 -11.43 -9.20
CA GLY A 88 -35.98 -10.71 -9.34
C GLY A 88 -36.61 -10.34 -7.99
N THR A 89 -37.42 -9.29 -7.97
CA THR A 89 -37.95 -8.70 -6.73
C THR A 89 -38.87 -9.64 -5.94
N SER A 90 -39.49 -10.63 -6.59
CA SER A 90 -40.33 -11.63 -5.89
C SER A 90 -39.50 -12.66 -5.11
N ARG A 91 -38.20 -12.79 -5.42
CA ARG A 91 -37.30 -13.82 -4.86
C ARG A 91 -36.09 -13.23 -4.16
N ASN A 92 -35.78 -11.96 -4.43
CA ASN A 92 -34.70 -11.25 -3.77
C ASN A 92 -35.10 -10.91 -2.33
N ASN A 93 -34.40 -11.53 -1.38
CA ASN A 93 -34.61 -11.32 0.04
C ASN A 93 -33.52 -10.46 0.69
N ASN A 94 -32.70 -9.77 -0.10
CA ASN A 94 -31.73 -8.82 0.39
C ASN A 94 -32.44 -7.55 0.85
N THR A 95 -32.69 -7.44 2.16
CA THR A 95 -33.40 -6.30 2.76
C THR A 95 -32.68 -4.97 2.58
N GLY A 96 -31.37 -4.98 2.33
CA GLY A 96 -30.58 -3.80 2.02
C GLY A 96 -30.68 -3.34 0.55
N CYS A 97 -31.13 -4.21 -0.36
CA CYS A 97 -31.26 -3.92 -1.79
C CYS A 97 -32.24 -4.94 -2.42
N ALA A 98 -33.53 -4.63 -2.46
CA ALA A 98 -34.58 -5.55 -2.96
C ALA A 98 -35.07 -5.21 -4.38
N PHE A 99 -34.44 -4.25 -5.06
CA PHE A 99 -34.84 -3.79 -6.39
C PHE A 99 -34.20 -4.62 -7.50
N GLU A 100 -34.74 -4.50 -8.72
CA GLU A 100 -34.09 -5.00 -9.94
C GLU A 100 -32.64 -4.51 -10.03
N GLY A 101 -31.72 -5.43 -10.30
CA GLY A 101 -30.28 -5.21 -10.37
C GLY A 101 -29.53 -5.41 -9.05
N CYS A 102 -30.22 -5.70 -7.95
CA CYS A 102 -29.59 -6.04 -6.67
C CYS A 102 -29.24 -7.53 -6.61
N ASP A 103 -28.16 -7.87 -5.92
CA ASP A 103 -27.82 -9.27 -5.65
C ASP A 103 -28.75 -9.87 -4.57
N ALA A 104 -29.00 -11.17 -4.67
CA ALA A 104 -29.79 -11.90 -3.67
C ALA A 104 -29.04 -12.07 -2.33
N ALA A 105 -29.81 -12.34 -1.27
CA ALA A 105 -29.30 -12.82 0.01
C ALA A 105 -29.59 -14.33 0.17
N ASN A 106 -29.90 -14.81 1.37
CA ASN A 106 -30.12 -16.25 1.61
C ASN A 106 -31.51 -16.72 1.14
N PHE A 107 -31.64 -17.31 -0.04
CA PHE A 107 -32.95 -17.75 -0.57
C PHE A 107 -33.24 -19.24 -0.33
N PHE A 108 -34.48 -19.67 -0.53
CA PHE A 108 -34.88 -21.07 -0.38
C PHE A 108 -34.12 -21.98 -1.36
N GLY A 109 -33.39 -22.97 -0.84
CA GLY A 109 -32.52 -23.85 -1.62
C GLY A 109 -31.07 -23.36 -1.72
N ASN A 110 -30.73 -22.19 -1.17
CA ASN A 110 -29.34 -21.79 -1.00
C ASN A 110 -28.67 -22.62 0.11
N ALA A 111 -27.49 -23.17 -0.17
CA ALA A 111 -26.66 -23.91 0.77
C ALA A 111 -25.17 -23.78 0.40
N LEU A 112 -24.30 -24.22 1.30
CA LEU A 112 -22.85 -24.31 1.03
C LEU A 112 -22.62 -25.07 -0.27
N ASN A 113 -21.73 -24.57 -1.12
CA ASN A 113 -21.33 -25.27 -2.34
C ASN A 113 -22.51 -25.53 -3.31
N ILE A 114 -23.49 -24.62 -3.35
CA ILE A 114 -24.55 -24.60 -4.39
C ILE A 114 -24.37 -23.38 -5.29
N SER A 115 -24.25 -23.62 -6.59
CA SER A 115 -24.15 -22.56 -7.61
C SER A 115 -25.51 -21.91 -7.87
N ALA A 116 -25.50 -20.59 -8.08
CA ALA A 116 -26.70 -19.79 -8.31
C ALA A 116 -26.63 -19.09 -9.68
N ILE A 117 -27.78 -18.96 -10.35
CA ILE A 117 -27.90 -18.35 -11.67
C ILE A 117 -29.04 -17.34 -11.70
N GLY A 118 -28.82 -16.20 -12.37
CA GLY A 118 -29.81 -15.15 -12.55
C GLY A 118 -29.25 -14.00 -13.36
N ARG A 119 -29.86 -12.82 -13.25
CA ARG A 119 -29.38 -11.63 -13.95
C ARG A 119 -28.15 -11.04 -13.26
N PHE A 120 -27.33 -10.36 -14.05
CA PHE A 120 -26.17 -9.64 -13.55
C PHE A 120 -26.59 -8.54 -12.55
N PRO A 121 -26.07 -8.54 -11.31
CA PRO A 121 -26.53 -7.65 -10.23
C PRO A 121 -25.86 -6.28 -10.36
N TRP A 122 -26.18 -5.56 -11.43
CA TRP A 122 -25.52 -4.32 -11.83
C TRP A 122 -25.58 -3.22 -10.77
N ARG A 123 -26.65 -3.12 -9.96
CA ARG A 123 -26.75 -2.15 -8.86
C ARG A 123 -25.80 -2.50 -7.72
N ALA A 124 -25.75 -3.77 -7.32
CA ALA A 124 -24.87 -4.22 -6.26
C ALA A 124 -23.39 -4.01 -6.63
N LEU A 125 -23.08 -4.10 -7.93
CA LEU A 125 -21.75 -3.92 -8.48
C LEU A 125 -21.42 -2.45 -8.86
N GLY A 126 -22.36 -1.52 -8.68
CA GLY A 126 -22.15 -0.10 -8.99
C GLY A 126 -21.95 0.19 -10.48
N THR A 127 -22.40 -0.70 -11.35
CA THR A 127 -22.40 -0.52 -12.80
C THR A 127 -23.75 0.02 -13.28
N GLU A 128 -23.79 0.57 -14.49
CA GLU A 128 -25.06 0.71 -15.20
C GLU A 128 -25.59 -0.67 -15.67
N PRO A 129 -26.87 -0.78 -16.04
CA PRO A 129 -27.41 -2.03 -16.62
C PRO A 129 -26.68 -2.37 -17.92
N LEU A 130 -25.69 -3.25 -17.83
CA LEU A 130 -24.87 -3.66 -18.96
C LEU A 130 -25.71 -4.47 -19.95
N ARG A 131 -25.62 -4.10 -21.23
CA ARG A 131 -26.39 -4.71 -22.32
C ARG A 131 -25.49 -5.21 -23.42
N ASP A 132 -25.85 -6.34 -23.98
CA ASP A 132 -25.22 -6.84 -25.18
C ASP A 132 -25.60 -6.02 -26.43
N GLY A 133 -24.99 -6.35 -27.58
CA GLY A 133 -25.27 -5.69 -28.85
C GLY A 133 -26.71 -5.86 -29.38
N TYR A 134 -27.55 -6.67 -28.73
CA TYR A 134 -28.97 -6.84 -29.03
C TYR A 134 -29.88 -6.13 -28.01
N GLY A 135 -29.29 -5.46 -27.02
CA GLY A 135 -30.00 -4.68 -26.01
C GLY A 135 -30.44 -5.49 -24.79
N GLU A 136 -29.99 -6.73 -24.64
CA GLU A 136 -30.37 -7.62 -23.55
C GLU A 136 -29.44 -7.47 -22.36
N CYS A 137 -30.01 -7.49 -21.15
CA CYS A 137 -29.21 -7.46 -19.93
C CYS A 137 -28.44 -8.78 -19.77
N LEU A 138 -27.22 -8.66 -19.22
CA LEU A 138 -26.37 -9.81 -18.99
C LEU A 138 -26.94 -10.77 -17.93
N TRP A 139 -26.69 -12.05 -18.14
CA TRP A 139 -26.94 -13.13 -17.20
C TRP A 139 -25.64 -13.58 -16.55
N TYR A 140 -25.72 -14.18 -15.39
CA TYR A 140 -24.54 -14.56 -14.66
C TYR A 140 -24.79 -15.75 -13.72
N VAL A 141 -23.80 -16.64 -13.64
CA VAL A 141 -23.77 -17.76 -12.69
C VAL A 141 -22.53 -17.62 -11.79
N VAL A 142 -22.71 -17.87 -10.48
CA VAL A 142 -21.62 -17.96 -9.50
C VAL A 142 -21.49 -19.39 -9.00
N SER A 143 -20.25 -19.88 -8.89
CA SER A 143 -19.96 -21.13 -8.23
C SER A 143 -20.26 -21.05 -6.73
N GLY A 144 -20.90 -22.08 -6.19
CA GLY A 144 -21.22 -22.15 -4.76
C GLY A 144 -20.01 -22.15 -3.82
N SER A 145 -18.81 -22.48 -4.30
CA SER A 145 -17.58 -22.38 -3.50
C SER A 145 -17.09 -20.93 -3.32
N HIS A 146 -17.61 -19.99 -4.11
CA HIS A 146 -17.20 -18.57 -4.11
C HIS A 146 -18.38 -17.61 -3.84
N GLN A 147 -19.56 -18.10 -3.46
CA GLN A 147 -20.68 -17.21 -3.12
C GLN A 147 -20.51 -16.56 -1.74
N ARG A 148 -20.92 -15.30 -1.61
CA ARG A 148 -20.75 -14.53 -0.36
C ARG A 148 -21.66 -14.90 0.81
N ILE A 149 -22.76 -15.62 0.57
CA ILE A 149 -23.77 -15.91 1.61
C ILE A 149 -23.44 -17.19 2.35
N GLN A 150 -23.44 -18.32 1.63
CA GLN A 150 -23.08 -19.63 2.18
C GLN A 150 -21.60 -19.87 1.92
N ARG A 151 -20.75 -19.38 2.83
CA ARG A 151 -19.28 -19.35 2.67
C ARG A 151 -18.64 -20.66 3.15
N GLY A 152 -17.98 -21.36 2.24
CA GLY A 152 -17.13 -22.52 2.56
C GLY A 152 -15.67 -22.12 2.79
N ALA A 153 -14.88 -23.08 3.28
CA ALA A 153 -13.42 -23.01 3.33
C ALA A 153 -12.82 -24.30 2.73
N PRO A 154 -11.65 -24.23 2.06
CA PRO A 154 -10.88 -23.02 1.78
C PRO A 154 -11.48 -22.18 0.64
N VAL A 155 -11.14 -20.89 0.62
CA VAL A 155 -11.33 -19.94 -0.50
C VAL A 155 -9.99 -19.30 -0.79
N ASN A 156 -9.25 -19.92 -1.70
CA ASN A 156 -7.95 -19.53 -2.20
C ASN A 156 -7.84 -20.00 -3.67
N TRP A 157 -6.66 -19.85 -4.29
CA TRP A 157 -6.44 -20.30 -5.67
C TRP A 157 -6.62 -21.80 -5.89
N ASP A 158 -6.57 -22.65 -4.84
CA ASP A 158 -6.82 -24.10 -4.88
C ASP A 158 -8.29 -24.49 -4.69
N THR A 159 -9.17 -23.53 -4.44
CA THR A 159 -10.58 -23.81 -4.27
C THR A 159 -11.21 -24.22 -5.59
N LEU A 160 -11.57 -25.51 -5.69
CA LEU A 160 -12.27 -26.03 -6.84
C LEU A 160 -13.61 -25.32 -7.05
N SER A 161 -13.80 -24.85 -8.27
CA SER A 161 -15.09 -24.34 -8.73
C SER A 161 -16.00 -25.47 -9.17
N GLN A 162 -17.29 -25.17 -9.27
CA GLN A 162 -18.35 -26.15 -9.49
C GLN A 162 -19.02 -26.01 -10.87
N LEU A 163 -18.49 -25.13 -11.72
CA LEU A 163 -18.99 -24.92 -13.07
C LEU A 163 -18.10 -25.71 -14.03
N ASP A 164 -18.71 -26.62 -14.80
CA ASP A 164 -18.04 -27.37 -15.86
C ASP A 164 -18.37 -26.76 -17.23
N ILE A 165 -17.38 -26.68 -18.12
CA ILE A 165 -17.57 -26.25 -19.51
C ILE A 165 -17.65 -27.49 -20.40
N VAL A 166 -18.83 -27.87 -20.86
CA VAL A 166 -18.97 -29.02 -21.77
C VAL A 166 -18.79 -28.59 -23.21
N VAL A 167 -17.79 -29.17 -23.89
CA VAL A 167 -17.63 -29.00 -25.34
C VAL A 167 -18.52 -29.97 -26.11
N ALA A 168 -18.91 -29.51 -27.28
CA ALA A 168 -19.90 -30.17 -28.11
C ALA A 168 -19.51 -31.66 -28.39
N ASN A 169 -18.24 -32.02 -28.62
CA ASN A 169 -17.87 -33.35 -29.11
C ASN A 169 -17.68 -34.45 -28.02
N GLY A 170 -18.53 -34.46 -26.98
CA GLY A 170 -18.54 -35.47 -25.92
C GLY A 170 -17.48 -35.27 -24.82
N THR A 171 -17.64 -35.99 -23.70
CA THR A 171 -16.80 -35.90 -22.49
C THR A 171 -15.33 -36.24 -22.71
N SER A 172 -14.96 -36.98 -23.75
CA SER A 172 -13.54 -37.27 -24.06
C SER A 172 -12.79 -36.06 -24.62
N ASN A 173 -13.47 -35.12 -25.27
CA ASN A 173 -12.87 -33.85 -25.74
C ASN A 173 -12.94 -32.73 -24.69
N LEU A 174 -13.65 -32.95 -23.57
CA LEU A 174 -13.60 -32.08 -22.39
C LEU A 174 -12.17 -31.98 -21.83
N VAL A 175 -11.41 -33.07 -21.93
CA VAL A 175 -9.99 -33.17 -21.57
C VAL A 175 -9.12 -32.19 -22.39
N GLY A 176 -9.61 -31.71 -23.53
CA GLY A 176 -8.96 -30.66 -24.33
C GLY A 176 -9.53 -29.24 -24.12
N ALA A 177 -10.66 -29.10 -23.40
CA ALA A 177 -11.34 -27.82 -23.17
C ALA A 177 -10.97 -27.18 -21.82
N LEU A 178 -10.75 -28.02 -20.81
CA LEU A 178 -10.14 -27.66 -19.53
C LEU A 178 -8.84 -28.45 -19.42
N ALA A 179 -7.73 -27.78 -19.10
CA ALA A 179 -6.45 -28.48 -18.92
C ALA A 179 -6.41 -29.21 -17.57
N SER A 180 -7.13 -28.69 -16.56
CA SER A 180 -7.30 -29.29 -15.23
C SER A 180 -8.65 -28.96 -14.60
N SER A 181 -9.00 -29.63 -13.50
CA SER A 181 -10.18 -29.29 -12.69
C SER A 181 -10.14 -27.89 -12.09
N HIS A 182 -8.96 -27.27 -12.01
CA HIS A 182 -8.78 -25.91 -11.51
C HIS A 182 -9.13 -24.83 -12.54
N ASP A 183 -9.23 -25.21 -13.83
CA ASP A 183 -9.69 -24.31 -14.89
C ASP A 183 -11.21 -24.12 -14.90
N ARG A 184 -11.92 -24.84 -14.03
CA ARG A 184 -13.36 -24.67 -13.83
C ARG A 184 -13.66 -23.21 -13.47
N PRO A 185 -14.59 -22.55 -14.19
CA PRO A 185 -14.92 -21.16 -13.90
C PRO A 185 -15.51 -20.98 -12.50
N VAL A 186 -15.08 -19.95 -11.79
CA VAL A 186 -15.78 -19.44 -10.60
C VAL A 186 -17.07 -18.72 -10.99
N VAL A 187 -17.08 -18.11 -12.18
CA VAL A 187 -18.21 -17.38 -12.76
C VAL A 187 -18.26 -17.58 -14.28
N VAL A 188 -19.47 -17.62 -14.82
CA VAL A 188 -19.72 -17.37 -16.25
C VAL A 188 -20.72 -16.23 -16.38
N ILE A 189 -20.39 -15.24 -17.21
CA ILE A 189 -21.24 -14.11 -17.57
C ILE A 189 -21.73 -14.34 -19.00
N PHE A 190 -23.03 -14.27 -19.21
CA PHE A 190 -23.67 -14.56 -20.50
C PHE A 190 -24.28 -13.29 -21.10
N ALA A 191 -24.01 -13.08 -22.37
CA ALA A 191 -24.76 -12.19 -23.25
C ALA A 191 -25.75 -13.03 -24.06
N PRO A 192 -27.07 -12.90 -23.83
CA PRO A 192 -28.11 -13.77 -24.42
C PRO A 192 -28.33 -13.64 -25.93
N GLY A 193 -27.74 -12.63 -26.57
CA GLY A 193 -27.90 -12.42 -28.00
C GLY A 193 -29.35 -12.21 -28.45
N ALA A 194 -29.59 -12.46 -29.75
CA ALA A 194 -30.92 -12.38 -30.33
C ALA A 194 -31.83 -13.51 -29.84
N VAL A 195 -33.14 -13.27 -29.78
CA VAL A 195 -34.11 -14.30 -29.35
C VAL A 195 -34.10 -15.50 -30.31
N LEU A 196 -33.95 -16.71 -29.77
CA LEU A 196 -34.04 -17.97 -30.52
C LEU A 196 -35.43 -18.62 -30.45
N PRO A 197 -35.80 -19.51 -31.38
CA PRO A 197 -37.05 -20.26 -31.30
C PRO A 197 -37.19 -21.03 -29.97
N GLY A 198 -38.32 -20.86 -29.29
CA GLY A 198 -38.60 -21.47 -27.98
C GLY A 198 -38.26 -20.58 -26.78
N GLN A 199 -37.54 -19.48 -26.98
CA GLN A 199 -37.30 -18.47 -25.93
C GLN A 199 -38.44 -17.45 -25.88
N THR A 200 -39.02 -17.24 -24.70
CA THR A 200 -40.09 -16.25 -24.47
C THR A 200 -39.66 -15.20 -23.45
N ARG A 201 -39.16 -14.06 -23.91
CA ARG A 201 -38.65 -12.96 -23.07
C ARG A 201 -39.74 -11.93 -22.70
N THR A 202 -40.95 -12.39 -22.39
CA THR A 202 -42.05 -11.50 -21.97
C THR A 202 -41.80 -10.94 -20.58
N ALA A 203 -42.28 -9.72 -20.31
CA ALA A 203 -42.15 -9.07 -19.01
C ALA A 203 -42.72 -9.92 -17.87
N SER A 204 -42.00 -10.03 -16.75
CA SER A 204 -42.48 -10.70 -15.53
C SER A 204 -43.74 -10.00 -15.00
N LEU A 205 -44.70 -10.79 -14.53
CA LEU A 205 -45.91 -10.30 -13.86
C LEU A 205 -45.75 -10.16 -12.35
N VAL A 206 -44.69 -10.74 -11.78
CA VAL A 206 -44.43 -10.80 -10.34
C VAL A 206 -43.17 -10.06 -9.91
N ASP A 207 -42.27 -9.78 -10.86
CA ASP A 207 -41.03 -9.05 -10.62
C ASP A 207 -41.05 -7.66 -11.23
N THR A 208 -40.35 -6.73 -10.60
CA THR A 208 -40.04 -5.44 -11.21
C THR A 208 -38.98 -5.63 -12.31
N VAL A 209 -39.32 -5.23 -13.53
CA VAL A 209 -38.46 -5.37 -14.72
C VAL A 209 -38.41 -4.07 -15.55
N ALA A 210 -38.49 -2.93 -14.87
CA ALA A 210 -38.59 -1.61 -15.50
C ALA A 210 -37.33 -1.25 -16.31
N THR A 211 -36.18 -1.80 -15.94
CA THR A 211 -34.89 -1.51 -16.56
C THR A 211 -34.55 -2.57 -17.59
N CYS A 212 -34.40 -3.82 -17.18
CA CYS A 212 -33.94 -4.88 -18.07
C CYS A 212 -35.06 -5.53 -18.90
N GLY A 213 -36.34 -5.27 -18.59
CA GLY A 213 -37.48 -5.89 -19.28
C GLY A 213 -37.56 -7.40 -19.05
N GLY A 214 -38.44 -8.08 -19.77
CA GLY A 214 -38.51 -9.55 -19.79
C GLY A 214 -38.77 -10.24 -18.44
N ASN A 215 -38.49 -11.55 -18.35
CA ASN A 215 -38.62 -12.35 -17.12
C ASN A 215 -37.25 -12.82 -16.56
N TYR A 216 -37.28 -13.45 -15.38
CA TYR A 216 -36.12 -14.02 -14.67
C TYR A 216 -36.01 -15.54 -14.84
N ASP A 217 -36.52 -16.11 -15.94
CA ASP A 217 -36.38 -17.54 -16.20
C ASP A 217 -35.22 -17.79 -17.19
N ALA A 218 -34.11 -18.36 -16.70
CA ALA A 218 -32.87 -18.51 -17.47
C ALA A 218 -33.07 -19.25 -18.81
N ILE A 219 -34.01 -20.20 -18.88
CA ILE A 219 -34.36 -20.96 -20.09
C ILE A 219 -34.86 -20.06 -21.25
N ASN A 220 -35.37 -18.86 -20.96
CA ASN A 220 -35.86 -17.91 -21.96
C ASN A 220 -34.75 -17.03 -22.55
N TYR A 221 -33.52 -17.14 -22.04
CA TYR A 221 -32.41 -16.29 -22.46
C TYR A 221 -31.21 -17.11 -22.87
N LEU A 222 -30.85 -18.10 -22.06
CA LEU A 222 -29.70 -18.94 -22.32
C LEU A 222 -30.05 -20.05 -23.29
N ASP A 223 -29.10 -20.38 -24.16
CA ASP A 223 -29.21 -21.37 -25.22
C ASP A 223 -29.62 -22.74 -24.64
N PRO A 224 -30.87 -23.20 -24.90
CA PRO A 224 -31.37 -24.42 -24.30
C PRO A 224 -30.79 -25.63 -25.03
N ALA A 225 -30.34 -26.62 -24.26
CA ALA A 225 -29.78 -27.90 -24.72
C ALA A 225 -30.79 -28.85 -25.41
N VAL A 226 -31.88 -28.33 -25.99
CA VAL A 226 -33.15 -29.05 -26.22
C VAL A 226 -33.92 -29.23 -24.89
N ALA A 227 -34.43 -28.12 -24.33
CA ALA A 227 -35.53 -27.95 -23.34
C ALA A 227 -35.70 -28.88 -22.10
N GLY A 228 -35.07 -30.06 -22.01
CA GLY A 228 -35.34 -31.06 -20.98
C GLY A 228 -34.41 -31.02 -19.76
N THR A 229 -33.17 -30.57 -19.91
CA THR A 229 -32.13 -30.68 -18.86
C THR A 229 -31.96 -29.45 -17.97
N LEU A 230 -32.40 -28.25 -18.40
CA LEU A 230 -32.58 -27.11 -17.50
C LEU A 230 -33.87 -27.22 -16.67
N GLY A 231 -34.77 -28.15 -16.98
CA GLY A 231 -35.98 -28.44 -16.20
C GLY A 231 -36.75 -27.20 -15.72
N THR A 232 -37.35 -27.28 -14.53
CA THR A 232 -37.98 -26.17 -13.80
C THR A 232 -36.97 -25.29 -13.06
N THR A 233 -35.67 -25.33 -13.42
CA THR A 233 -34.61 -24.59 -12.74
C THR A 233 -34.84 -23.09 -12.89
N SER A 234 -35.39 -22.49 -11.83
CA SER A 234 -35.72 -21.07 -11.82
C SER A 234 -34.56 -20.19 -11.36
N ASN A 235 -33.71 -20.63 -10.40
CA ASN A 235 -32.73 -19.75 -9.74
C ASN A 235 -31.44 -20.43 -9.19
N TYR A 236 -31.37 -21.76 -9.12
CA TYR A 236 -30.21 -22.50 -8.60
C TYR A 236 -30.20 -23.95 -9.10
N PHE A 237 -29.03 -24.58 -9.20
CA PHE A 237 -28.91 -25.97 -9.65
C PHE A 237 -29.07 -26.94 -8.46
N GLY A 238 -30.25 -27.55 -8.31
CA GLY A 238 -30.52 -28.53 -7.26
C GLY A 238 -29.78 -29.86 -7.50
N GLY A 239 -28.65 -30.07 -6.82
CA GLY A 239 -27.81 -31.27 -6.93
C GLY A 239 -27.01 -31.31 -8.24
N THR A 240 -25.71 -31.07 -8.21
CA THR A 240 -24.91 -31.00 -9.45
C THR A 240 -24.07 -32.24 -9.68
N SER A 241 -24.23 -32.85 -10.85
CA SER A 241 -23.08 -33.04 -11.75
C SER A 241 -23.58 -33.05 -13.19
N ASN A 242 -23.07 -32.14 -14.04
CA ASN A 242 -23.31 -32.06 -15.49
C ASN A 242 -24.66 -31.55 -16.04
N ASN A 243 -25.02 -30.29 -15.75
CA ASN A 243 -26.00 -29.56 -16.56
C ASN A 243 -25.28 -28.62 -17.53
N ALA A 244 -25.41 -28.84 -18.84
CA ALA A 244 -24.81 -28.00 -19.89
C ALA A 244 -25.87 -27.14 -20.60
N SER A 245 -25.54 -25.88 -20.90
CA SER A 245 -26.32 -24.99 -21.77
C SER A 245 -25.80 -25.08 -23.21
N GLY A 246 -26.30 -26.05 -23.98
CA GLY A 246 -25.93 -26.22 -25.39
C GLY A 246 -26.34 -27.58 -25.97
N ASP A 247 -26.49 -27.67 -27.30
CA ASP A 247 -26.92 -28.92 -27.96
C ASP A 247 -25.86 -30.04 -27.81
N THR A 248 -26.12 -30.94 -26.87
CA THR A 248 -25.28 -32.11 -26.59
C THR A 248 -25.59 -33.32 -27.49
N GLY A 249 -26.68 -33.30 -28.28
CA GLY A 249 -27.22 -34.48 -28.98
C GLY A 249 -26.69 -34.77 -30.40
N ALA A 250 -25.98 -33.85 -31.05
CA ALA A 250 -25.48 -34.04 -32.42
C ALA A 250 -24.26 -34.99 -32.53
N ALA A 251 -24.20 -35.80 -33.59
CA ALA A 251 -23.15 -36.82 -33.79
C ALA A 251 -21.80 -36.29 -34.31
N VAL A 252 -21.78 -35.11 -34.94
CA VAL A 252 -20.57 -34.42 -35.44
C VAL A 252 -20.69 -32.95 -35.10
N LYS A 253 -19.69 -32.39 -34.41
CA LYS A 253 -19.75 -31.01 -33.92
C LYS A 253 -18.44 -30.25 -34.19
N ALA A 254 -18.56 -29.08 -34.81
CA ALA A 254 -17.44 -28.16 -34.99
C ALA A 254 -17.17 -27.40 -33.67
N LEU A 255 -15.90 -27.26 -33.29
CA LEU A 255 -15.46 -26.46 -32.16
C LEU A 255 -15.47 -24.97 -32.56
N SER A 256 -16.40 -24.17 -32.03
CA SER A 256 -16.13 -22.74 -31.87
C SER A 256 -16.63 -22.26 -30.52
N ALA A 257 -15.72 -21.78 -29.68
CA ALA A 257 -16.01 -21.13 -28.40
C ALA A 257 -16.58 -19.70 -28.57
N ALA A 258 -16.76 -19.24 -29.81
CA ALA A 258 -17.27 -17.92 -30.14
C ALA A 258 -18.02 -17.98 -31.48
N GLY A 259 -19.27 -17.50 -31.48
CA GLY A 259 -20.08 -17.44 -32.69
C GLY A 259 -21.50 -17.95 -32.54
N THR A 260 -22.27 -17.90 -33.62
CA THR A 260 -23.55 -18.63 -33.70
C THR A 260 -23.30 -20.10 -34.02
N VAL A 261 -24.18 -20.98 -33.55
CA VAL A 261 -24.21 -22.38 -33.96
C VAL A 261 -25.42 -22.59 -34.85
N GLU A 262 -25.16 -23.07 -36.06
CA GLU A 262 -26.14 -23.31 -37.09
C GLU A 262 -26.44 -24.80 -37.20
N ARG A 263 -27.72 -25.19 -37.10
CA ARG A 263 -28.17 -26.58 -37.26
C ARG A 263 -28.78 -26.78 -38.64
N LYS A 264 -28.25 -27.75 -39.38
CA LYS A 264 -28.85 -28.21 -40.64
C LYS A 264 -29.99 -29.20 -40.37
N GLY A 265 -30.90 -29.39 -41.32
CA GLY A 265 -32.04 -30.34 -41.18
C GLY A 265 -31.67 -31.81 -40.91
N ASP A 266 -30.39 -32.18 -41.08
CA ASP A 266 -29.83 -33.49 -40.72
C ASP A 266 -29.24 -33.55 -39.29
N ALA A 267 -29.51 -32.53 -38.46
CA ALA A 267 -29.00 -32.33 -37.11
C ALA A 267 -27.50 -32.05 -36.99
N THR A 268 -26.79 -31.85 -38.10
CA THR A 268 -25.36 -31.45 -38.08
C THR A 268 -25.22 -30.00 -37.63
N LEU A 269 -24.23 -29.71 -36.77
CA LEU A 269 -23.93 -28.38 -36.26
C LEU A 269 -22.73 -27.75 -36.96
N TRP A 270 -22.85 -26.47 -37.30
CA TRP A 270 -21.82 -25.65 -37.95
C TRP A 270 -21.56 -24.37 -37.16
N ALA A 271 -20.29 -24.00 -37.04
CA ALA A 271 -19.89 -22.76 -36.40
C ALA A 271 -20.02 -21.57 -37.36
N ASN A 272 -20.66 -20.49 -36.92
CA ASN A 272 -20.83 -19.18 -37.56
C ASN A 272 -21.60 -19.15 -38.89
N VAL A 273 -21.35 -20.10 -39.80
CA VAL A 273 -21.84 -20.06 -41.17
C VAL A 273 -22.29 -21.45 -41.60
N CYS A 274 -23.51 -21.53 -42.12
CA CYS A 274 -24.03 -22.74 -42.75
C CYS A 274 -23.23 -23.07 -44.04
N PRO A 275 -23.04 -24.35 -44.39
CA PRO A 275 -22.38 -24.72 -45.64
C PRO A 275 -23.08 -24.09 -46.86
N PRO A 276 -22.32 -23.68 -47.90
CA PRO A 276 -22.90 -23.17 -49.13
C PRO A 276 -23.97 -24.11 -49.69
N GLY A 277 -25.18 -23.58 -49.98
CA GLY A 277 -26.29 -24.34 -50.53
C GLY A 277 -27.13 -25.15 -49.51
N SER A 278 -26.88 -25.00 -48.20
CA SER A 278 -27.69 -25.60 -47.15
C SER A 278 -28.59 -24.56 -46.45
N THR A 279 -29.75 -24.99 -45.97
CA THR A 279 -30.59 -24.20 -45.05
C THR A 279 -30.33 -24.64 -43.63
N CYS A 280 -29.91 -23.71 -42.76
CA CYS A 280 -29.69 -23.97 -41.34
C CYS A 280 -30.59 -23.08 -40.47
N THR A 281 -30.81 -23.50 -39.23
CA THR A 281 -31.43 -22.70 -38.16
C THR A 281 -30.40 -22.40 -37.09
N THR A 282 -30.29 -21.16 -36.64
CA THR A 282 -29.46 -20.82 -35.47
C THR A 282 -30.05 -21.48 -34.23
N VAL A 283 -29.21 -22.22 -33.50
CA VAL A 283 -29.61 -23.01 -32.32
C VAL A 283 -28.83 -22.65 -31.06
N ALA A 284 -27.76 -21.87 -31.21
CA ALA A 284 -27.06 -21.22 -30.12
C ALA A 284 -26.48 -19.89 -30.61
N ASN A 285 -26.58 -18.83 -29.82
CA ASN A 285 -26.02 -17.52 -30.15
C ASN A 285 -25.56 -16.72 -28.92
N ASP A 286 -25.56 -17.32 -27.74
CA ASP A 286 -25.05 -16.71 -26.54
C ASP A 286 -23.54 -16.52 -26.61
N ARG A 287 -23.06 -15.49 -25.90
CA ARG A 287 -21.62 -15.34 -25.62
C ARG A 287 -21.37 -15.43 -24.14
N GLY A 288 -20.55 -16.41 -23.75
CA GLY A 288 -20.06 -16.56 -22.39
C GLY A 288 -18.68 -15.92 -22.21
N LEU A 289 -18.48 -15.22 -21.09
CA LEU A 289 -17.16 -14.88 -20.59
C LEU A 289 -16.96 -15.59 -19.24
N SER A 290 -15.94 -16.44 -19.15
CA SER A 290 -15.59 -17.15 -17.92
C SER A 290 -14.54 -16.39 -17.12
N LEU A 291 -14.63 -16.51 -15.80
CA LEU A 291 -13.59 -16.12 -14.86
C LEU A 291 -13.18 -17.38 -14.09
N THR A 292 -11.89 -17.72 -14.09
CA THR A 292 -11.34 -18.86 -13.33
C THR A 292 -10.87 -18.42 -11.94
N GLY A 293 -10.67 -19.38 -11.04
CA GLY A 293 -10.09 -19.11 -9.71
C GLY A 293 -8.71 -18.45 -9.82
N ASP A 294 -7.86 -18.99 -10.69
CA ASP A 294 -6.52 -18.45 -10.94
C ASP A 294 -6.53 -16.99 -11.42
N ALA A 295 -7.46 -16.62 -12.32
CA ALA A 295 -7.62 -15.24 -12.77
C ALA A 295 -8.13 -14.32 -11.65
N LEU A 296 -9.05 -14.81 -10.82
CA LEU A 296 -9.57 -14.10 -9.65
C LEU A 296 -8.45 -13.83 -8.63
N PHE A 297 -7.71 -14.85 -8.22
CA PHE A 297 -6.63 -14.71 -7.23
C PHE A 297 -5.41 -13.98 -7.79
N SER A 298 -5.16 -14.04 -9.10
CA SER A 298 -4.18 -13.17 -9.76
C SER A 298 -4.56 -11.70 -9.68
N ALA A 299 -5.85 -11.36 -9.77
CA ALA A 299 -6.32 -10.00 -9.55
C ALA A 299 -6.22 -9.59 -8.06
N LEU A 300 -6.60 -10.47 -7.14
CA LEU A 300 -6.48 -10.24 -5.70
C LEU A 300 -5.02 -10.00 -5.28
N ARG A 301 -4.06 -10.74 -5.84
CA ARG A 301 -2.61 -10.56 -5.57
C ARG A 301 -2.08 -9.17 -5.96
N LYS A 302 -2.77 -8.44 -6.84
CA LYS A 302 -2.44 -7.03 -7.15
C LYS A 302 -2.88 -6.06 -6.04
N SER A 303 -3.82 -6.45 -5.18
CA SER A 303 -4.24 -5.65 -4.02
C SER A 303 -3.14 -5.64 -2.96
N SER A 304 -2.76 -4.46 -2.48
CA SER A 304 -1.89 -4.31 -1.32
C SER A 304 -2.51 -4.94 -0.07
N ASN A 305 -3.83 -4.82 0.10
CA ASN A 305 -4.54 -5.28 1.29
C ASN A 305 -4.51 -6.80 1.41
N PHE A 306 -4.73 -7.50 0.30
CA PHE A 306 -4.63 -8.96 0.25
C PHE A 306 -3.22 -9.45 0.56
N ARG A 307 -2.20 -8.80 -0.03
CA ARG A 307 -0.79 -9.11 0.24
C ARG A 307 -0.41 -8.86 1.70
N LEU A 308 -0.88 -7.75 2.28
CA LEU A 308 -0.65 -7.40 3.68
C LEU A 308 -1.26 -8.42 4.64
N ASP A 309 -2.48 -8.91 4.38
CA ASP A 309 -3.11 -9.94 5.20
C ASP A 309 -2.30 -11.25 5.17
N ILE A 310 -1.89 -11.72 3.98
CA ILE A 310 -1.04 -12.92 3.85
C ILE A 310 0.29 -12.73 4.60
N ASN A 311 0.99 -11.61 4.39
CA ASN A 311 2.26 -11.36 5.08
C ASN A 311 2.08 -11.23 6.61
N SER A 312 1.00 -10.59 7.08
CA SER A 312 0.69 -10.50 8.51
C SER A 312 0.49 -11.86 9.15
N MET A 313 -0.20 -12.78 8.46
CA MET A 313 -0.37 -14.17 8.90
C MET A 313 0.99 -14.87 9.02
N LEU A 314 1.84 -14.77 7.99
CA LEU A 314 3.17 -15.41 7.98
C LEU A 314 4.11 -14.82 9.04
N ASP A 315 4.11 -13.52 9.25
CA ASP A 315 4.96 -12.85 10.24
C ASP A 315 4.53 -13.22 11.68
N ARG A 316 3.22 -13.32 11.93
CA ARG A 316 2.67 -13.84 13.20
C ARG A 316 3.06 -15.29 13.45
N MET A 317 2.95 -16.16 12.43
CA MET A 317 3.33 -17.57 12.52
C MET A 317 4.83 -17.70 12.82
N THR A 318 5.67 -16.95 12.10
CA THR A 318 7.13 -16.93 12.29
C THR A 318 7.49 -16.51 13.73
N ASN A 319 6.85 -15.46 14.25
CA ASN A 319 7.07 -15.00 15.63
C ASN A 319 6.57 -16.01 16.68
N CYS A 320 5.47 -16.72 16.42
CA CYS A 320 5.05 -17.75 17.35
C CYS A 320 6.02 -18.93 17.38
N LEU A 321 6.44 -19.43 16.21
CA LEU A 321 7.34 -20.57 16.11
C LEU A 321 8.72 -20.27 16.70
N ARG A 322 9.27 -19.05 16.51
CA ARG A 322 10.55 -18.66 17.15
C ARG A 322 10.44 -18.66 18.68
N ASP A 323 9.33 -18.20 19.24
CA ASP A 323 9.13 -18.15 20.69
C ASP A 323 8.99 -19.57 21.27
N GLN A 324 8.32 -20.47 20.56
CA GLN A 324 8.25 -21.89 20.93
C GLN A 324 9.64 -22.54 20.98
N ILE A 325 10.47 -22.29 19.96
CA ILE A 325 11.85 -22.78 19.91
C ILE A 325 12.67 -22.20 21.07
N ALA A 326 12.57 -20.89 21.30
CA ALA A 326 13.28 -20.20 22.38
C ALA A 326 12.86 -20.70 23.77
N ALA A 327 11.60 -21.12 23.93
CA ALA A 327 11.08 -21.77 25.13
C ALA A 327 11.53 -23.25 25.28
N GLY A 328 12.34 -23.77 24.35
CA GLY A 328 12.82 -25.15 24.37
C GLY A 328 11.81 -26.19 23.88
N SER A 329 10.71 -25.76 23.24
CA SER A 329 9.72 -26.67 22.68
C SER A 329 10.17 -27.22 21.33
N ALA A 330 10.00 -28.52 21.12
CA ALA A 330 10.10 -29.10 19.78
C ALA A 330 8.91 -28.64 18.93
N LEU A 331 9.16 -28.20 17.70
CA LEU A 331 8.09 -27.83 16.77
C LEU A 331 7.25 -29.06 16.41
N SER A 332 5.95 -28.98 16.69
CA SER A 332 4.98 -29.99 16.28
C SER A 332 4.72 -29.87 14.77
N LEU A 333 4.57 -31.01 14.07
CA LEU A 333 4.39 -31.06 12.62
C LEU A 333 3.25 -32.01 12.27
N GLN A 334 2.43 -31.62 11.29
CA GLN A 334 1.35 -32.44 10.74
C GLN A 334 1.80 -33.24 9.52
N ALA A 335 1.13 -34.38 9.31
CA ALA A 335 1.38 -35.24 8.15
C ALA A 335 0.97 -34.54 6.84
N PRO A 336 1.68 -34.79 5.72
CA PRO A 336 2.91 -35.57 5.66
C PRO A 336 4.05 -34.84 6.38
N SER A 337 4.76 -35.56 7.24
CA SER A 337 5.93 -35.06 7.96
C SER A 337 7.00 -36.13 7.98
N ALA A 338 8.25 -35.69 8.01
CA ALA A 338 9.38 -36.57 8.21
C ALA A 338 10.33 -35.98 9.23
N SER A 339 10.83 -36.83 10.11
CA SER A 339 11.90 -36.50 11.04
C SER A 339 13.15 -37.22 10.59
N HIS A 340 14.21 -36.45 10.35
CA HIS A 340 15.54 -36.91 10.01
C HIS A 340 16.50 -36.55 11.15
N THR A 341 17.70 -37.15 11.15
CA THR A 341 18.70 -36.87 12.18
C THR A 341 19.05 -35.37 12.27
N GLU A 342 18.99 -34.65 11.16
CA GLU A 342 19.38 -33.23 11.05
C GLU A 342 18.20 -32.25 11.19
N LYS A 343 17.01 -32.61 10.70
CA LYS A 343 15.84 -31.72 10.63
C LYS A 343 14.52 -32.49 10.64
N SER A 344 13.44 -31.83 11.02
CA SER A 344 12.08 -32.30 10.81
C SER A 344 11.32 -31.35 9.90
N VAL A 345 10.56 -31.86 8.95
CA VAL A 345 9.78 -31.06 7.99
C VAL A 345 8.37 -31.61 7.85
N GLY A 346 7.37 -30.74 7.80
CA GLY A 346 5.97 -31.14 7.69
C GLY A 346 5.02 -29.96 7.48
N ARG A 347 3.72 -30.26 7.46
CA ARG A 347 2.67 -29.24 7.50
C ARG A 347 2.64 -28.56 8.86
N ILE A 348 2.23 -27.30 8.90
CA ILE A 348 2.06 -26.60 10.17
C ILE A 348 0.83 -27.11 10.94
N PRO A 349 0.92 -27.36 12.27
CA PRO A 349 -0.23 -27.70 13.09
C PRO A 349 -1.09 -26.49 13.47
N ASP A 350 -2.34 -26.74 13.81
CA ASP A 350 -3.23 -25.74 14.42
C ASP A 350 -2.66 -25.30 15.78
N ASP A 351 -2.51 -23.98 15.96
CA ASP A 351 -2.08 -23.38 17.22
C ASP A 351 -2.87 -22.11 17.50
N THR A 352 -3.25 -21.95 18.77
CA THR A 352 -3.96 -20.77 19.26
C THR A 352 -3.22 -19.46 19.01
N CYS A 353 -1.92 -19.45 18.72
CA CYS A 353 -1.14 -18.25 18.45
C CYS A 353 -1.26 -17.71 17.01
N TYR A 354 -1.81 -18.50 16.08
CA TYR A 354 -2.04 -18.13 14.67
C TYR A 354 -3.30 -18.74 14.03
N ASP A 355 -4.27 -19.21 14.83
CA ASP A 355 -5.56 -19.73 14.33
C ASP A 355 -6.47 -18.63 13.72
N ASN A 356 -7.69 -19.01 13.30
CA ASN A 356 -8.67 -18.08 12.73
C ASN A 356 -9.14 -16.96 13.68
N THR A 357 -8.88 -17.06 14.98
CA THR A 357 -9.18 -16.00 15.96
C THR A 357 -8.09 -14.92 15.98
N ARG A 358 -6.96 -15.18 15.33
CA ARG A 358 -5.84 -14.24 15.23
C ARG A 358 -5.89 -13.47 13.95
N ASP A 359 -5.47 -12.22 14.04
CA ASP A 359 -5.53 -11.31 12.92
C ASP A 359 -4.40 -11.63 11.90
N PRO A 360 -4.72 -11.65 10.60
CA PRO A 360 -6.06 -11.41 10.03
C PRO A 360 -7.02 -12.60 10.25
N GLN A 361 -8.16 -12.33 10.91
CA GLN A 361 -9.10 -13.38 11.32
C GLN A 361 -9.68 -14.13 10.12
N GLY A 362 -9.90 -15.44 10.31
CA GLY A 362 -10.44 -16.33 9.29
C GLY A 362 -9.47 -16.71 8.16
N TYR A 363 -8.23 -16.22 8.14
CA TYR A 363 -7.29 -16.58 7.06
C TYR A 363 -6.68 -17.97 7.20
N TYR A 364 -6.41 -18.40 8.42
CA TYR A 364 -5.60 -19.61 8.65
C TYR A 364 -6.21 -20.84 7.97
N ASP A 365 -7.50 -21.12 8.16
CA ASP A 365 -8.15 -22.28 7.50
C ASP A 365 -8.24 -22.17 5.98
N HIS A 366 -8.15 -20.96 5.43
CA HIS A 366 -8.16 -20.75 3.97
C HIS A 366 -6.80 -21.00 3.34
N TYR A 367 -5.71 -20.99 4.12
CA TYR A 367 -4.35 -21.03 3.58
C TYR A 367 -3.42 -22.06 4.23
N LYS A 368 -3.82 -22.73 5.31
CA LYS A 368 -2.97 -23.69 6.04
C LYS A 368 -2.43 -24.83 5.19
N ASP A 369 -3.18 -25.26 4.16
CA ASP A 369 -2.72 -26.27 3.20
C ASP A 369 -1.50 -25.80 2.38
N GLN A 370 -1.21 -24.50 2.33
CA GLN A 370 -0.01 -23.95 1.67
C GLN A 370 1.20 -23.84 2.59
N VAL A 371 1.03 -24.04 3.90
CA VAL A 371 2.05 -23.70 4.88
C VAL A 371 2.80 -24.94 5.36
N PHE A 372 4.12 -24.90 5.22
CA PHE A 372 5.03 -25.94 5.68
C PHE A 372 6.07 -25.35 6.62
N VAL A 373 6.57 -26.18 7.53
CA VAL A 373 7.63 -25.79 8.48
C VAL A 373 8.74 -26.82 8.40
N ALA A 374 9.97 -26.35 8.35
CA ALA A 374 11.15 -27.15 8.62
C ALA A 374 11.86 -26.62 9.86
N ALA A 375 12.32 -27.52 10.72
CA ALA A 375 12.97 -27.19 11.99
C ALA A 375 14.21 -28.06 12.18
N CYS A 376 15.27 -27.49 12.72
CA CYS A 376 16.43 -28.28 13.13
C CYS A 376 16.11 -29.18 14.32
N THR A 377 16.64 -30.41 14.28
CA THR A 377 16.62 -31.29 15.46
C THR A 377 17.67 -30.85 16.49
N THR A 378 18.78 -30.26 16.05
CA THR A 378 19.80 -29.63 16.91
C THR A 378 20.47 -28.44 16.21
N GLY A 379 20.66 -27.33 16.92
CA GLY A 379 21.43 -26.16 16.44
C GLY A 379 20.88 -25.50 15.16
N SER A 380 21.80 -24.94 14.35
CA SER A 380 21.51 -24.35 13.04
C SER A 380 22.03 -25.28 11.94
N CYS A 381 21.14 -26.12 11.46
CA CYS A 381 21.36 -27.16 10.46
C CYS A 381 20.83 -26.78 9.07
N LEU A 382 20.03 -25.71 8.95
CA LEU A 382 19.41 -25.28 7.69
C LEU A 382 20.18 -24.11 7.07
N ASN A 383 20.34 -24.17 5.76
CA ASN A 383 20.86 -23.07 4.93
C ASN A 383 19.66 -22.36 4.30
N VAL A 384 19.24 -21.23 4.86
CA VAL A 384 18.05 -20.53 4.36
C VAL A 384 18.49 -19.27 3.60
N THR A 385 18.08 -19.15 2.35
CA THR A 385 18.34 -17.97 1.50
C THR A 385 17.04 -17.21 1.28
N VAL A 386 16.91 -16.03 1.90
CA VAL A 386 15.72 -15.17 1.77
C VAL A 386 16.10 -13.94 0.95
N ASP A 387 15.36 -13.66 -0.12
CA ASP A 387 15.63 -12.52 -1.02
C ASP A 387 17.10 -12.50 -1.52
N ALA A 388 17.62 -13.68 -1.89
CA ALA A 388 19.02 -13.92 -2.29
C ALA A 388 20.09 -13.66 -1.19
N ALA A 389 19.68 -13.44 0.06
CA ALA A 389 20.57 -13.31 1.21
C ALA A 389 20.54 -14.55 2.11
N ALA A 390 21.70 -15.14 2.36
CA ALA A 390 21.85 -16.26 3.29
C ALA A 390 21.55 -15.82 4.72
N SER A 391 20.74 -16.60 5.43
CA SER A 391 20.26 -16.35 6.79
C SER A 391 20.52 -17.57 7.68
N SER A 392 21.01 -17.34 8.89
CA SER A 392 21.15 -18.39 9.92
C SER A 392 19.82 -18.58 10.64
N CYS A 393 19.18 -19.74 10.48
CA CYS A 393 17.84 -20.01 11.00
C CYS A 393 17.80 -21.29 11.83
N ALA A 394 16.96 -21.31 12.86
CA ALA A 394 16.59 -22.52 13.62
C ALA A 394 15.58 -23.38 12.84
N GLY A 395 14.79 -22.72 12.00
CA GLY A 395 13.79 -23.32 11.15
C GLY A 395 13.45 -22.41 9.97
N THR A 396 12.59 -22.88 9.09
CA THR A 396 12.00 -22.08 8.03
C THR A 396 10.50 -22.33 7.95
N LEU A 397 9.75 -21.28 7.70
CA LEU A 397 8.33 -21.34 7.33
C LEU A 397 8.24 -21.13 5.81
N LEU A 398 7.62 -22.07 5.12
CA LEU A 398 7.38 -22.03 3.69
C LEU A 398 5.90 -21.77 3.45
N PHE A 399 5.60 -20.89 2.51
CA PHE A 399 4.25 -20.68 2.01
C PHE A 399 4.23 -20.88 0.50
N ALA A 400 3.60 -21.97 0.08
CA ALA A 400 3.46 -22.35 -1.30
C ALA A 400 2.60 -21.33 -2.07
N GLY A 401 3.08 -20.93 -3.24
CA GLY A 401 2.35 -20.01 -4.10
C GLY A 401 1.15 -20.65 -4.80
N GLN A 402 0.69 -19.97 -5.84
CA GLN A 402 -0.29 -20.52 -6.77
C GLN A 402 0.30 -21.74 -7.48
N ARG A 403 -0.51 -22.71 -7.89
CA ARG A 403 0.01 -23.87 -8.63
C ARG A 403 0.77 -23.45 -9.89
N SER A 404 1.89 -24.11 -10.17
CA SER A 404 2.51 -24.08 -11.49
C SER A 404 1.72 -24.96 -12.48
N ALA A 405 2.03 -24.86 -13.77
CA ALA A 405 1.33 -25.62 -14.82
C ALA A 405 1.49 -27.16 -14.68
N THR A 406 2.45 -27.64 -13.88
CA THR A 406 2.70 -29.07 -13.65
C THR A 406 2.10 -29.59 -12.34
N GLN A 407 1.53 -28.72 -11.51
CA GLN A 407 0.99 -29.08 -10.20
C GLN A 407 -0.54 -29.19 -10.24
N SER A 408 -1.10 -30.14 -9.49
CA SER A 408 -2.55 -30.28 -9.29
C SER A 408 -2.87 -30.52 -7.81
N ARG A 409 -4.01 -30.01 -7.35
CA ARG A 409 -4.43 -30.03 -5.91
C ARG A 409 -5.94 -30.20 -5.77
N SER A 410 -6.52 -31.03 -6.62
CA SER A 410 -7.97 -31.16 -6.82
C SER A 410 -8.64 -32.12 -5.84
N ASP A 411 -7.92 -33.13 -5.36
CA ASP A 411 -8.44 -34.12 -4.43
C ASP A 411 -7.56 -34.28 -3.19
N ALA A 412 -7.93 -35.21 -2.30
CA ALA A 412 -7.18 -35.46 -1.07
C ALA A 412 -5.80 -36.09 -1.34
N THR A 413 -5.67 -36.92 -2.38
CA THR A 413 -4.40 -37.57 -2.72
C THR A 413 -3.40 -36.56 -3.27
N GLU A 414 -3.84 -35.70 -4.17
CA GLU A 414 -3.02 -34.62 -4.73
C GLU A 414 -2.64 -33.58 -3.68
N ARG A 415 -3.55 -33.23 -2.76
CA ARG A 415 -3.24 -32.33 -1.64
C ARG A 415 -2.31 -32.94 -0.59
N ASN A 416 -2.21 -34.26 -0.51
CA ASN A 416 -1.20 -34.94 0.33
C ASN A 416 0.16 -35.08 -0.37
N THR A 417 0.28 -34.68 -1.64
CA THR A 417 1.52 -34.76 -2.42
C THR A 417 2.27 -33.44 -2.31
N VAL A 418 3.39 -33.43 -1.57
CA VAL A 418 4.16 -32.20 -1.27
C VAL A 418 4.73 -31.57 -2.55
N ALA A 419 5.09 -32.37 -3.56
CA ALA A 419 5.57 -31.87 -4.85
C ALA A 419 4.53 -31.05 -5.63
N ASN A 420 3.25 -31.12 -5.26
CA ASN A 420 2.25 -30.23 -5.82
C ASN A 420 2.29 -28.83 -5.21
N TYR A 421 3.07 -28.60 -4.15
CA TYR A 421 3.13 -27.34 -3.41
C TYR A 421 4.40 -26.55 -3.64
N LEU A 422 5.56 -27.21 -3.63
CA LEU A 422 6.86 -26.56 -3.60
C LEU A 422 7.53 -26.53 -4.98
N GLU A 423 8.43 -25.57 -5.20
CA GLU A 423 9.24 -25.42 -6.41
C GLU A 423 10.74 -25.28 -6.10
N ASP A 424 11.56 -25.34 -7.16
CA ASP A 424 13.01 -25.09 -7.14
C ASP A 424 13.76 -25.84 -6.01
N ASP A 425 14.62 -25.14 -5.26
CA ASP A 425 15.42 -25.69 -4.17
C ASP A 425 14.53 -26.28 -3.05
N ASN A 426 13.33 -25.72 -2.85
CA ASN A 426 12.39 -26.20 -1.84
C ASN A 426 11.73 -27.51 -2.28
N LEU A 427 11.49 -27.72 -3.57
CA LEU A 427 11.05 -29.02 -4.11
C LEU A 427 12.15 -30.08 -3.97
N GLY A 428 13.43 -29.69 -3.94
CA GLY A 428 14.58 -30.59 -3.76
C GLY A 428 14.54 -31.43 -2.47
N ILE A 429 13.73 -31.03 -1.47
CA ILE A 429 13.49 -31.82 -0.26
C ILE A 429 12.63 -33.08 -0.49
N VAL A 430 11.94 -33.16 -1.63
CA VAL A 430 11.05 -34.25 -2.00
C VAL A 430 11.74 -35.12 -3.05
N THR A 431 12.25 -36.30 -2.67
CA THR A 431 12.81 -37.27 -3.65
C THR A 431 11.79 -38.30 -4.11
N ALA A 432 11.95 -38.76 -5.35
CA ALA A 432 11.05 -39.68 -6.07
C ALA A 432 11.04 -41.14 -5.57
N THR A 433 11.38 -41.39 -4.30
CA THR A 433 11.42 -42.76 -3.75
C THR A 433 10.01 -43.32 -3.48
N ASP A 434 8.98 -42.48 -3.45
CA ASP A 434 7.59 -42.86 -3.67
C ASP A 434 7.10 -42.31 -5.03
N ASN A 435 6.35 -43.11 -5.78
CA ASN A 435 5.83 -42.72 -7.10
C ASN A 435 4.81 -41.55 -7.02
N ASN A 436 4.46 -41.12 -5.80
CA ASN A 436 3.46 -40.10 -5.52
C ASN A 436 4.02 -38.89 -4.73
N ARG A 437 5.33 -38.79 -4.44
CA ARG A 437 5.99 -37.63 -3.81
C ARG A 437 5.25 -37.07 -2.58
N THR A 438 4.80 -37.97 -1.70
CA THR A 438 3.91 -37.68 -0.57
C THR A 438 4.64 -37.41 0.74
N SER A 439 5.97 -37.57 0.80
CA SER A 439 6.74 -37.41 2.03
C SER A 439 8.07 -36.69 1.83
N PHE A 440 8.58 -36.07 2.90
CA PHE A 440 9.87 -35.37 2.96
C PHE A 440 11.00 -36.38 3.17
N THR A 441 11.70 -36.81 2.12
CA THR A 441 12.53 -38.04 2.20
C THR A 441 14.04 -37.83 2.06
N THR A 442 14.51 -36.64 1.70
CA THR A 442 15.94 -36.41 1.43
C THR A 442 16.73 -36.05 2.69
N GLN A 443 17.50 -37.00 3.22
CA GLN A 443 18.55 -36.75 4.21
C GLN A 443 19.66 -35.88 3.60
N GLY A 444 20.18 -34.87 4.31
CA GLY A 444 21.26 -34.00 3.85
C GLY A 444 20.86 -32.79 2.98
N GLN A 445 19.62 -32.70 2.49
CA GLN A 445 19.13 -31.47 1.86
C GLN A 445 18.87 -30.46 2.97
N THR A 446 19.60 -29.36 3.07
CA THR A 446 19.39 -28.34 4.13
C THR A 446 19.10 -26.95 3.57
N ASP A 447 19.15 -26.81 2.26
CA ASP A 447 18.93 -25.56 1.55
C ASP A 447 17.43 -25.28 1.36
N PHE A 448 17.02 -24.05 1.71
CA PHE A 448 15.70 -23.50 1.44
C PHE A 448 15.86 -22.11 0.86
N ALA A 449 15.13 -21.76 -0.19
CA ALA A 449 15.33 -20.49 -0.87
C ALA A 449 14.03 -19.90 -1.42
N GLY A 450 13.90 -18.58 -1.33
CA GLY A 450 12.81 -17.87 -1.97
C GLY A 450 12.66 -16.43 -1.48
N PRO A 451 11.70 -15.68 -2.05
CA PRO A 451 11.37 -14.34 -1.60
C PRO A 451 10.86 -14.32 -0.15
N GLY A 452 11.23 -13.26 0.56
CA GLY A 452 10.87 -13.03 1.95
C GLY A 452 9.51 -12.37 2.16
N LEU A 453 8.80 -11.99 1.08
CA LEU A 453 7.45 -11.41 1.15
C LEU A 453 6.54 -11.95 0.04
N PHE A 454 5.27 -12.14 0.35
CA PHE A 454 4.24 -12.39 -0.65
C PHE A 454 3.91 -11.06 -1.36
N ALA A 455 4.56 -10.83 -2.52
CA ALA A 455 4.42 -9.60 -3.29
C ALA A 455 3.63 -9.83 -4.60
N ARG A 456 3.54 -8.81 -5.46
CA ARG A 456 2.89 -8.93 -6.78
C ARG A 456 3.63 -9.97 -7.64
N VAL A 457 2.91 -10.54 -8.61
CA VAL A 457 3.56 -11.36 -9.64
C VAL A 457 4.44 -10.46 -10.49
N THR A 458 5.72 -10.83 -10.59
CA THR A 458 6.72 -10.19 -11.44
C THR A 458 7.40 -11.25 -12.29
N THR A 459 8.29 -10.84 -13.21
CA THR A 459 9.10 -11.78 -14.00
C THR A 459 10.01 -12.67 -13.14
N THR A 460 10.22 -12.31 -11.88
CA THR A 460 11.17 -12.97 -10.98
C THR A 460 10.57 -13.47 -9.67
N GLN A 461 9.35 -13.04 -9.35
CA GLN A 461 8.49 -13.74 -8.40
C GLN A 461 7.26 -14.19 -9.18
N PRO A 462 7.34 -15.35 -9.87
CA PRO A 462 6.17 -15.91 -10.53
C PRO A 462 5.07 -16.21 -9.51
N ALA A 463 3.84 -16.42 -10.00
CA ALA A 463 2.70 -16.69 -9.13
C ALA A 463 2.90 -17.92 -8.24
N HIS A 464 3.69 -18.89 -8.73
CA HIS A 464 3.96 -20.14 -8.02
C HIS A 464 5.07 -20.07 -7.00
N GLN A 465 6.02 -19.14 -7.12
CA GLN A 465 7.20 -19.10 -6.25
C GLN A 465 6.84 -19.22 -4.76
N ASP A 466 7.40 -20.24 -4.13
CA ASP A 466 7.42 -20.41 -2.68
C ASP A 466 7.95 -19.17 -1.95
N ILE A 467 7.23 -18.74 -0.93
CA ILE A 467 7.68 -17.70 0.00
C ILE A 467 8.39 -18.37 1.17
N VAL A 468 9.53 -17.82 1.58
CA VAL A 468 10.38 -18.39 2.63
C VAL A 468 10.58 -17.38 3.76
N ARG A 469 10.32 -17.79 5.00
CA ARG A 469 10.64 -17.01 6.21
C ARG A 469 11.66 -17.77 7.05
N CYS A 470 12.76 -17.10 7.37
CA CYS A 470 13.68 -17.55 8.41
C CYS A 470 13.00 -17.53 9.78
N ILE A 471 13.02 -18.65 10.50
CA ILE A 471 12.64 -18.74 11.92
C ILE A 471 13.94 -18.70 12.75
N PRO A 472 14.24 -17.62 13.49
CA PRO A 472 15.46 -17.51 14.29
C PRO A 472 15.47 -18.46 15.49
N THR A 473 16.66 -18.69 16.08
CA THR A 473 16.83 -19.46 17.34
C THR A 473 16.45 -18.68 18.59
N GLY A 474 16.46 -17.34 18.51
CA GLY A 474 16.19 -16.44 19.63
C GLY A 474 14.72 -16.04 19.77
N ALA A 475 14.35 -15.70 21.00
CA ALA A 475 13.04 -15.15 21.34
C ALA A 475 12.71 -13.88 20.54
N SER A 476 11.43 -13.53 20.40
CA SER A 476 10.97 -12.35 19.65
C SER A 476 11.55 -11.01 20.14
N LEU A 477 11.99 -10.97 21.40
CA LEU A 477 12.61 -9.81 22.01
C LEU A 477 13.88 -10.23 22.75
N SER A 478 14.93 -9.43 22.58
CA SER A 478 16.17 -9.48 23.36
C SER A 478 16.13 -8.37 24.40
N GLU A 479 16.35 -8.74 25.65
CA GLU A 479 16.44 -7.80 26.77
C GLU A 479 17.82 -7.12 26.82
N ALA A 480 17.82 -5.85 27.19
CA ALA A 480 18.96 -5.10 27.69
C ALA A 480 18.62 -4.63 29.11
N PRO A 481 18.78 -5.50 30.12
CA PRO A 481 18.42 -5.17 31.49
C PRO A 481 19.43 -4.20 32.11
N SER A 482 19.02 -3.49 33.17
CA SER A 482 19.94 -2.67 33.96
C SER A 482 21.03 -3.54 34.60
N ALA A 483 22.29 -3.10 34.48
CA ALA A 483 23.44 -3.76 35.10
C ALA A 483 23.40 -3.77 36.65
N LEU A 484 22.45 -3.06 37.26
CA LEU A 484 22.38 -2.84 38.70
C LEU A 484 21.73 -4.00 39.48
N ALA A 485 20.89 -4.84 38.87
CA ALA A 485 20.23 -5.96 39.57
C ALA A 485 19.94 -7.20 38.68
N PRO A 486 20.91 -8.09 38.42
CA PRO A 486 20.74 -9.27 37.55
C PRO A 486 19.70 -10.31 38.02
N ALA A 487 19.18 -10.19 39.24
CA ALA A 487 18.10 -11.04 39.77
C ALA A 487 16.73 -10.33 39.77
N ASP A 488 16.73 -8.99 39.67
CA ASP A 488 15.56 -8.10 39.76
C ASP A 488 15.47 -7.17 38.54
N ASP A 489 15.62 -7.76 37.35
CA ASP A 489 15.47 -7.06 36.08
C ASP A 489 14.08 -6.42 35.93
N LEU A 490 14.04 -5.10 35.70
CA LEU A 490 12.81 -4.36 35.39
C LEU A 490 12.14 -4.79 34.09
N ILE A 491 12.84 -5.52 33.23
CA ILE A 491 12.32 -5.97 31.95
C ILE A 491 12.51 -7.47 31.81
N ARG A 492 11.45 -8.15 31.39
CA ARG A 492 11.51 -9.60 31.18
C ARG A 492 10.55 -10.06 30.10
N TYR A 493 11.07 -10.79 29.14
CA TYR A 493 10.33 -11.44 28.08
C TYR A 493 10.22 -12.94 28.36
N ASN A 494 8.98 -13.42 28.49
CA ASN A 494 8.68 -14.84 28.61
C ASN A 494 8.26 -15.39 27.24
N PRO A 495 9.09 -16.19 26.54
CA PRO A 495 8.74 -16.72 25.23
C PRO A 495 7.61 -17.77 25.28
N THR A 496 7.38 -18.44 26.42
CA THR A 496 6.29 -19.42 26.57
C THR A 496 4.92 -18.73 26.56
N THR A 497 4.79 -17.61 27.27
CA THR A 497 3.52 -16.84 27.33
C THR A 497 3.48 -15.72 26.29
N ARG A 498 4.64 -15.41 25.67
CA ARG A 498 4.85 -14.30 24.72
C ARG A 498 4.49 -12.95 25.33
N THR A 499 4.88 -12.78 26.59
CA THR A 499 4.63 -11.58 27.40
C THR A 499 5.95 -10.88 27.69
N LEU A 500 6.03 -9.59 27.38
CA LEU A 500 7.08 -8.69 27.85
C LEU A 500 6.53 -7.91 29.05
N THR A 501 7.08 -8.15 30.23
CA THR A 501 6.78 -7.37 31.43
C THR A 501 7.75 -6.20 31.53
N LEU A 502 7.22 -4.98 31.66
CA LEU A 502 7.93 -3.73 31.88
C LEU A 502 7.62 -3.22 33.29
N GLY A 503 8.66 -3.00 34.09
CA GLY A 503 8.54 -2.71 35.51
C GLY A 503 8.14 -3.93 36.34
N ARG A 504 8.39 -3.90 37.65
CA ARG A 504 7.92 -4.89 38.63
C ARG A 504 7.69 -4.22 39.99
N GLN A 505 6.74 -4.74 40.75
CA GLN A 505 6.50 -4.32 42.14
C GLN A 505 7.67 -4.72 43.06
N ASP A 506 7.95 -3.88 44.06
CA ASP A 506 8.91 -4.12 45.15
C ASP A 506 10.37 -4.35 44.69
N VAL A 507 10.75 -3.89 43.49
CA VAL A 507 12.16 -3.88 43.06
C VAL A 507 12.88 -2.68 43.69
N GLU A 508 13.27 -2.83 44.96
CA GLU A 508 14.32 -2.00 45.56
C GLU A 508 15.67 -2.59 45.15
N SER A 509 16.59 -1.80 44.59
CA SER A 509 17.92 -2.36 44.32
C SER A 509 18.57 -2.75 45.65
N ASP A 510 18.81 -4.04 45.86
CA ASP A 510 19.56 -4.61 46.99
C ASP A 510 20.98 -4.03 47.17
N LYS A 511 21.37 -3.10 46.28
CA LYS A 511 22.69 -2.51 46.13
C LYS A 511 22.74 -1.00 46.44
N GLY A 512 21.67 -0.41 46.95
CA GLY A 512 21.69 0.97 47.47
C GLY A 512 21.59 2.09 46.42
N PHE A 513 20.98 1.83 45.26
CA PHE A 513 20.67 2.84 44.25
C PHE A 513 19.19 3.27 44.34
N PRO A 514 18.87 4.56 44.07
CA PRO A 514 17.48 5.04 44.04
C PRO A 514 16.71 4.43 42.86
N ALA A 515 15.37 4.35 42.95
CA ALA A 515 14.52 3.78 41.91
C ALA A 515 14.79 4.42 40.53
N SER A 516 15.09 5.72 40.49
CA SER A 516 15.52 6.50 39.32
C SER A 516 16.75 6.01 38.56
N ALA A 517 17.51 5.07 39.12
CA ALA A 517 18.64 4.41 38.45
C ALA A 517 18.23 3.11 37.73
N LEU A 518 16.97 2.68 37.84
CA LEU A 518 16.46 1.47 37.23
C LEU A 518 15.83 1.77 35.86
N PHE A 519 16.30 1.03 34.84
CA PHE A 519 15.83 1.13 33.46
C PHE A 519 15.86 -0.26 32.79
N GLY A 520 15.22 -0.38 31.64
CA GLY A 520 15.28 -1.59 30.84
C GLY A 520 14.70 -1.39 29.45
N CYS A 521 15.26 -2.10 28.47
CA CYS A 521 14.74 -2.08 27.10
C CYS A 521 14.74 -3.47 26.50
N ALA A 522 13.80 -3.70 25.61
CA ALA A 522 13.71 -4.94 24.87
C ALA A 522 13.56 -4.64 23.39
N TRP A 523 14.39 -5.25 22.57
CA TRP A 523 14.47 -5.00 21.15
C TRP A 523 14.23 -6.27 20.36
N THR A 524 13.59 -6.15 19.21
CA THR A 524 13.69 -7.16 18.16
C THR A 524 15.17 -7.46 17.88
N PRO A 525 15.61 -8.73 17.94
CA PRO A 525 17.03 -9.05 17.79
C PRO A 525 17.57 -8.70 16.40
N GLU A 526 16.73 -8.84 15.38
CA GLU A 526 17.05 -8.59 13.98
C GLU A 526 16.65 -7.16 13.56
N THR A 527 17.46 -6.53 12.71
CA THR A 527 17.02 -5.35 11.96
C THR A 527 16.31 -5.80 10.69
N ARG A 528 15.44 -4.93 10.16
CA ARG A 528 14.73 -5.17 8.91
C ARG A 528 14.80 -3.93 8.03
N ALA A 529 14.95 -4.14 6.74
CA ALA A 529 14.93 -3.06 5.79
C ALA A 529 13.59 -2.33 5.84
N SER A 530 13.61 -1.00 5.91
CA SER A 530 12.41 -0.23 6.22
C SER A 530 11.40 -0.20 5.08
N GLY A 531 11.86 -0.38 3.83
CA GLY A 531 11.02 -0.40 2.63
C GLY A 531 10.08 0.80 2.54
N SER A 532 8.81 0.53 2.21
CA SER A 532 7.72 1.52 2.20
C SER A 532 7.23 1.89 3.61
N GLY A 533 7.64 1.14 4.65
CA GLY A 533 7.21 1.29 6.02
C GLY A 533 6.83 -0.03 6.68
N PHE A 534 6.24 0.05 7.86
CA PHE A 534 5.77 -1.10 8.62
C PHE A 534 4.45 -0.82 9.33
N ARG A 535 3.76 -1.91 9.67
CA ARG A 535 2.64 -1.87 10.61
C ARG A 535 2.92 -2.81 11.77
N SER A 536 2.96 -2.23 12.96
CA SER A 536 3.18 -2.92 14.23
C SER A 536 1.90 -2.97 15.04
N TYR A 537 1.69 -4.09 15.73
CA TYR A 537 0.58 -4.32 16.62
C TYR A 537 1.11 -4.84 17.93
N PHE A 538 0.50 -4.39 19.02
CA PHE A 538 0.70 -4.96 20.35
C PHE A 538 -0.51 -4.65 21.22
N LYS A 539 -0.61 -5.37 22.32
CA LYS A 539 -1.48 -5.02 23.44
C LYS A 539 -0.61 -4.70 24.63
N PHE A 540 -1.09 -3.83 25.49
CA PHE A 540 -0.52 -3.69 26.82
C PHE A 540 -1.60 -3.64 27.89
N ASN A 541 -1.29 -4.13 29.07
CA ASN A 541 -2.15 -4.06 30.26
C ASN A 541 -1.35 -3.43 31.38
N ILE A 542 -1.91 -2.40 32.02
CA ILE A 542 -1.26 -1.71 33.14
C ILE A 542 -1.82 -2.33 34.42
N SER A 543 -1.00 -3.06 35.15
CA SER A 543 -1.34 -3.59 36.47
C SER A 543 -1.14 -2.51 37.53
N ASP A 544 0.00 -1.81 37.47
CA ASP A 544 0.36 -0.72 38.37
C ASP A 544 0.90 0.48 37.58
N PRO A 545 0.25 1.66 37.65
CA PRO A 545 0.69 2.83 36.91
C PRO A 545 1.87 3.53 37.60
N GLY A 546 3.02 3.61 36.92
CA GLY A 546 4.14 4.45 37.33
C GLY A 546 4.43 5.55 36.32
N ASP A 547 5.67 5.63 35.85
CA ASP A 547 6.09 6.69 34.93
C ASP A 547 5.57 6.47 33.51
N GLY A 548 5.68 5.25 32.99
CA GLY A 548 5.26 4.94 31.63
C GLY A 548 6.31 4.16 30.84
N PHE A 549 6.07 3.99 29.55
CA PHE A 549 6.96 3.28 28.64
C PHE A 549 6.94 3.88 27.23
N VAL A 550 7.87 3.46 26.38
CA VAL A 550 7.93 3.90 24.98
C VAL A 550 7.93 2.70 24.06
N PHE A 551 7.07 2.69 23.04
CA PHE A 551 7.31 1.88 21.84
C PHE A 551 8.25 2.65 20.92
N ALA A 552 9.38 2.04 20.57
CA ALA A 552 10.45 2.71 19.85
C ALA A 552 10.70 2.06 18.49
N ALA A 553 10.92 2.89 17.48
CA ALA A 553 11.51 2.52 16.20
C ALA A 553 12.81 3.30 16.00
N ILE A 554 13.93 2.60 15.92
CA ILE A 554 15.27 3.19 15.88
C ILE A 554 16.02 2.75 14.62
N ASP A 555 16.98 3.54 14.17
CA ASP A 555 17.85 3.17 13.05
C ASP A 555 18.63 1.89 13.39
N GLY A 556 18.35 0.82 12.65
CA GLY A 556 18.93 -0.49 12.89
C GLY A 556 20.42 -0.57 12.55
N ASP A 557 20.91 0.27 11.64
CA ASP A 557 22.32 0.22 11.22
C ASP A 557 23.25 0.85 12.26
N ARG A 558 22.70 1.69 13.15
CA ARG A 558 23.46 2.45 14.15
C ARG A 558 23.23 1.99 15.58
N ASN A 559 22.23 1.15 15.81
CA ASN A 559 21.82 0.74 17.14
C ASN A 559 21.80 -0.79 17.28
N GLY A 560 22.52 -1.28 18.30
CA GLY A 560 22.51 -2.70 18.68
C GLY A 560 21.30 -3.11 19.53
N THR A 561 21.35 -4.27 20.17
CA THR A 561 20.34 -4.68 21.17
C THR A 561 20.61 -4.10 22.55
N ASN A 562 21.81 -3.59 22.83
CA ASN A 562 22.23 -3.15 24.18
C ASN A 562 22.14 -1.61 24.38
N VAL A 563 21.22 -0.96 23.68
CA VAL A 563 20.99 0.49 23.80
C VAL A 563 19.72 0.74 24.62
N CYS A 564 19.85 1.58 25.64
CA CYS A 564 18.72 2.07 26.43
C CYS A 564 18.71 3.58 26.63
N GLY A 565 19.71 4.30 26.16
CA GLY A 565 19.86 5.73 26.47
C GLY A 565 20.90 5.89 27.57
N ALA A 566 22.02 6.50 27.19
CA ALA A 566 23.09 6.87 28.10
C ALA A 566 22.73 8.19 28.80
N GLY A 567 23.54 8.63 29.77
CA GLY A 567 23.30 9.89 30.46
C GLY A 567 23.12 11.09 29.53
N GLU A 568 22.14 11.93 29.85
CA GLU A 568 21.71 13.13 29.10
C GLU A 568 21.09 12.86 27.71
N GLN A 569 20.88 11.58 27.33
CA GLN A 569 20.45 11.25 25.98
C GLN A 569 19.45 10.06 25.91
N HIS A 570 18.15 10.35 26.00
CA HIS A 570 17.07 9.34 26.06
C HIS A 570 16.05 9.39 24.91
N LEU A 571 15.25 8.34 24.76
CA LEU A 571 14.03 8.32 23.93
C LEU A 571 12.85 8.09 24.88
N GLY A 572 12.23 9.17 25.36
CA GLY A 572 11.20 9.11 26.42
C GLY A 572 11.70 8.35 27.66
N TYR A 573 10.92 7.37 28.16
CA TYR A 573 11.26 6.54 29.32
C TYR A 573 12.33 5.48 29.03
N SER A 574 13.52 5.88 28.60
CA SER A 574 14.62 4.95 28.33
C SER A 574 15.67 4.90 29.45
N GLY A 575 15.59 5.85 30.40
CA GLY A 575 16.45 5.94 31.58
C GLY A 575 17.70 6.80 31.34
N ASN A 576 18.22 7.39 32.42
CA ASN A 576 19.49 8.13 32.44
C ASN A 576 20.52 7.25 33.15
N ASN A 577 21.46 6.67 32.39
CA ASN A 577 22.45 5.76 32.98
C ASN A 577 23.80 5.80 32.24
N ASP A 578 24.89 5.54 32.95
CA ASP A 578 26.24 5.49 32.37
C ASP A 578 26.62 4.07 31.85
N TYR A 579 25.65 3.14 31.78
CA TYR A 579 25.92 1.71 31.57
C TYR A 579 25.60 1.21 30.16
N THR A 580 24.55 1.75 29.55
CA THR A 580 24.12 1.39 28.19
C THR A 580 24.51 2.47 27.20
N GLN A 581 24.64 2.08 25.93
CA GLN A 581 24.93 3.04 24.87
C GLN A 581 23.72 3.92 24.56
N PHE A 582 24.00 5.13 24.07
CA PHE A 582 23.00 6.02 23.52
C PHE A 582 22.25 5.38 22.35
N ILE A 583 20.95 5.67 22.27
CA ILE A 583 20.14 5.37 21.09
C ILE A 583 20.45 6.41 20.00
N ALA A 584 21.33 6.05 19.08
CA ALA A 584 21.72 6.86 17.93
C ALA A 584 20.50 7.21 17.06
N TYR A 585 20.48 8.44 16.55
CA TYR A 585 19.47 8.92 15.60
C TYR A 585 19.64 8.33 14.20
N PRO A 586 18.59 8.38 13.35
CA PRO A 586 17.22 8.79 13.67
C PRO A 586 16.46 7.80 14.55
N LYS A 587 15.52 8.32 15.33
CA LYS A 587 14.66 7.52 16.23
C LYS A 587 13.26 8.12 16.34
N LEU A 588 12.27 7.26 16.48
CA LEU A 588 10.86 7.54 16.69
C LEU A 588 10.42 6.85 17.98
N GLY A 589 9.71 7.58 18.84
CA GLY A 589 9.10 7.08 20.06
C GLY A 589 7.60 7.33 20.06
N LEU A 590 6.85 6.34 20.54
CA LEU A 590 5.48 6.47 20.97
C LEU A 590 5.46 6.30 22.48
N GLU A 591 5.42 7.42 23.18
CA GLU A 591 5.44 7.50 24.64
C GLU A 591 4.05 7.22 25.21
N PHE A 592 3.97 6.37 26.22
CA PHE A 592 2.78 6.12 27.04
C PHE A 592 3.09 6.58 28.46
N ASP A 593 2.74 7.82 28.78
CA ASP A 593 2.92 8.40 30.11
C ASP A 593 1.73 8.00 31.00
N THR A 594 2.01 7.36 32.13
CA THR A 594 0.98 6.96 33.11
C THR A 594 0.92 7.89 34.33
N ARG A 595 1.75 8.94 34.40
CA ARG A 595 1.83 9.87 35.52
C ARG A 595 0.56 10.70 35.69
N ARG A 596 0.22 10.94 36.95
CA ARG A 596 -0.89 11.79 37.39
C ARG A 596 -0.36 13.20 37.62
N ASN A 597 -0.18 13.99 36.57
CA ASN A 597 0.48 15.30 36.63
C ASN A 597 -0.35 16.40 37.35
N TYR A 598 -0.52 16.29 38.66
CA TYR A 598 -0.98 17.39 39.51
C TYR A 598 0.18 17.90 40.38
N GLN A 599 0.80 19.02 39.98
CA GLN A 599 1.63 19.82 40.87
C GLN A 599 0.99 21.20 41.07
N SER A 600 0.91 21.64 42.32
CA SER A 600 0.26 22.88 42.75
C SER A 600 1.13 24.15 42.62
N ASN A 601 2.35 24.04 42.07
CA ASN A 601 3.30 25.15 41.93
C ASN A 601 3.83 25.27 40.48
N PRO A 602 3.80 26.47 39.85
CA PRO A 602 4.50 26.72 38.58
C PRO A 602 5.88 27.39 38.79
N PRO A 603 6.80 27.42 37.79
CA PRO A 603 6.66 26.82 36.45
C PRO A 603 7.87 25.99 35.96
N PHE A 604 7.60 24.84 35.34
CA PHE A 604 8.24 24.54 34.06
C PHE A 604 7.23 24.91 32.98
N VAL A 605 7.49 26.00 32.25
CA VAL A 605 6.70 26.44 31.09
C VAL A 605 7.59 26.24 29.87
N PRO A 606 7.26 25.32 28.94
CA PRO A 606 7.82 25.36 27.60
C PRO A 606 7.15 26.53 26.87
N ASP A 607 7.88 27.65 26.74
CA ASP A 607 7.31 28.87 26.17
C ASP A 607 7.07 28.76 24.66
N GLY A 608 5.82 28.46 24.34
CA GLY A 608 5.16 28.81 23.08
C GLY A 608 3.82 29.52 23.28
N PHE A 609 3.43 29.85 24.52
CA PHE A 609 2.12 30.44 24.83
C PHE A 609 2.27 31.67 25.74
N ASN A 610 1.93 32.86 25.22
CA ASN A 610 2.13 34.15 25.88
C ASN A 610 1.47 34.25 27.28
N PRO A 611 2.25 34.33 28.38
CA PRO A 611 1.74 34.41 29.75
C PRO A 611 1.36 35.81 30.23
N ALA A 612 1.35 36.85 29.39
CA ALA A 612 1.08 38.23 29.82
C ALA A 612 -0.35 38.50 30.37
N ARG A 613 -1.15 37.46 30.64
CA ARG A 613 -2.44 37.53 31.36
C ARG A 613 -2.40 36.94 32.78
N THR A 614 -1.27 36.49 33.31
CA THR A 614 -1.21 35.80 34.62
C THR A 614 -1.12 36.72 35.85
N THR A 615 -1.14 38.04 35.69
CA THR A 615 -1.03 38.96 36.84
C THR A 615 -2.35 39.36 37.50
N SER A 616 -3.50 38.80 37.12
CA SER A 616 -4.74 39.00 37.87
C SER A 616 -5.09 37.78 38.71
N SER A 617 -5.04 37.94 40.03
CA SER A 617 -5.51 37.03 41.08
C SER A 617 -7.04 36.84 41.07
N GLY A 618 -7.59 36.48 39.91
CA GLY A 618 -9.01 36.21 39.70
C GLY A 618 -9.30 34.71 39.52
N PRO A 619 -10.58 34.29 39.53
CA PRO A 619 -11.00 32.88 39.46
C PRO A 619 -10.68 32.16 38.13
N LEU A 620 -9.97 32.82 37.21
CA LEU A 620 -9.67 32.40 35.84
C LEU A 620 -8.17 32.28 35.57
N ALA A 621 -7.35 32.00 36.60
CA ALA A 621 -5.97 31.60 36.39
C ALA A 621 -5.94 30.30 35.57
N LEU A 622 -5.52 30.39 34.30
CA LEU A 622 -5.32 29.23 33.44
C LEU A 622 -4.17 28.39 34.02
N ARG A 623 -4.52 27.20 34.52
CA ARG A 623 -3.59 26.20 35.03
C ARG A 623 -3.23 25.29 33.86
N THR A 624 -2.01 25.39 33.36
CA THR A 624 -1.47 24.44 32.37
C THR A 624 -0.89 23.25 33.12
N LEU A 625 -1.29 22.04 32.72
CA LEU A 625 -0.64 20.81 33.15
C LEU A 625 0.74 20.72 32.47
N ALA A 626 1.69 20.00 33.09
CA ALA A 626 3.02 19.73 32.51
C ALA A 626 2.97 18.92 31.20
N ASN A 627 1.78 18.46 30.77
CA ASN A 627 1.56 17.67 29.55
C ASN A 627 1.10 18.50 28.33
N GLY A 628 1.29 19.83 28.36
CA GLY A 628 0.92 20.73 27.25
C GLY A 628 -0.59 20.89 26.99
N ARG A 629 -1.48 20.27 27.79
CA ARG A 629 -2.95 20.39 27.65
C ARG A 629 -3.52 21.43 28.63
N ALA A 630 -4.42 22.26 28.11
CA ALA A 630 -5.27 23.15 28.90
C ALA A 630 -6.52 22.44 29.44
N ASP A 631 -6.36 21.26 30.08
CA ASP A 631 -7.46 20.50 30.69
C ASP A 631 -7.22 20.29 32.19
N PRO A 632 -7.56 21.26 33.05
CA PRO A 632 -7.22 21.24 34.47
C PRO A 632 -7.92 20.13 35.29
N ASN A 633 -8.87 19.41 34.69
CA ASN A 633 -9.58 18.30 35.31
C ASN A 633 -9.03 16.92 34.90
N TYR A 634 -8.04 16.86 33.99
CA TYR A 634 -7.50 15.61 33.52
C TYR A 634 -6.52 14.99 34.51
N ALA A 635 -6.87 13.83 35.06
CA ALA A 635 -6.04 13.06 36.01
C ALA A 635 -5.59 11.69 35.48
N GLY A 636 -5.77 11.43 34.17
CA GLY A 636 -5.31 10.21 33.49
C GLY A 636 -3.93 10.36 32.85
N GLY A 637 -3.37 9.25 32.37
CA GLY A 637 -2.11 9.22 31.59
C GLY A 637 -2.29 9.68 30.13
N HIS A 638 -1.26 9.80 29.33
CA HIS A 638 -1.37 10.19 27.92
C HIS A 638 -0.49 9.34 27.01
N ILE A 639 -0.69 9.53 25.70
CA ILE A 639 0.15 8.95 24.66
C ILE A 639 0.69 10.07 23.77
N GLY A 640 1.97 10.03 23.44
CA GLY A 640 2.69 11.08 22.72
C GLY A 640 3.59 10.55 21.60
N LEU A 641 3.72 11.30 20.51
CA LEU A 641 4.64 11.01 19.40
C LEU A 641 5.90 11.88 19.51
N THR A 642 7.04 11.22 19.41
CA THR A 642 8.36 11.80 19.67
C THR A 642 9.28 11.46 18.50
N TYR A 643 9.85 12.47 17.82
CA TYR A 643 10.71 12.27 16.64
C TYR A 643 12.06 12.94 16.83
N TRP A 644 13.14 12.21 16.58
CA TRP A 644 14.50 12.75 16.66
C TRP A 644 15.27 12.46 15.37
N GLY A 645 15.74 13.52 14.71
CA GLY A 645 16.57 13.45 13.51
C GLY A 645 17.07 14.84 13.09
N GLY A 646 18.39 15.03 13.08
CA GLY A 646 19.05 16.31 12.74
C GLY A 646 19.25 17.23 13.94
N GLU A 647 20.51 17.42 14.34
CA GLU A 647 20.96 18.15 15.52
C GLU A 647 20.69 19.65 15.37
N SER A 648 19.66 20.17 16.02
CA SER A 648 19.55 21.60 16.31
C SER A 648 19.05 21.75 17.75
N PRO A 649 19.80 22.42 18.64
CA PRO A 649 19.29 22.79 19.96
C PRO A 649 17.96 23.54 19.81
N ILE A 650 16.98 23.21 20.65
CA ILE A 650 15.62 23.76 20.52
C ILE A 650 15.64 25.19 21.04
N SER A 651 15.40 26.16 20.16
CA SER A 651 15.24 27.56 20.56
C SER A 651 14.08 27.70 21.55
N THR A 652 14.34 28.25 22.73
CA THR A 652 13.28 28.61 23.68
C THR A 652 12.66 29.97 23.35
N GLY A 653 13.23 30.69 22.37
CA GLY A 653 12.80 32.04 21.99
C GLY A 653 13.31 33.16 22.92
N TYR A 654 13.99 32.82 24.01
CA TYR A 654 14.55 33.81 24.94
C TYR A 654 15.91 34.30 24.48
N ALA A 655 16.09 35.61 24.40
CA ALA A 655 17.41 36.17 24.16
C ALA A 655 18.31 36.00 25.39
N CYS A 656 19.61 35.80 25.17
CA CYS A 656 20.62 35.67 26.21
C CYS A 656 21.95 36.27 25.74
N VAL A 657 22.82 36.61 26.68
CA VAL A 657 24.19 37.06 26.39
C VAL A 657 25.20 36.09 27.00
N VAL A 658 24.83 35.44 28.11
CA VAL A 658 25.61 34.40 28.80
C VAL A 658 24.70 33.27 29.28
N ASN A 659 25.27 32.10 29.56
CA ASN A 659 24.49 30.94 30.04
C ASN A 659 23.69 31.21 31.32
N ALA A 660 24.13 32.14 32.18
CA ALA A 660 23.41 32.50 33.40
C ALA A 660 22.07 33.22 33.13
N ASP A 661 21.87 33.75 31.91
CA ASP A 661 20.60 34.33 31.48
C ASP A 661 19.57 33.24 31.12
N CYS A 662 20.02 32.00 30.95
CA CYS A 662 19.21 30.85 30.60
C CYS A 662 18.86 30.02 31.83
N LEU A 663 17.59 29.60 31.92
CA LEU A 663 17.14 28.73 33.00
C LEU A 663 17.66 27.32 32.73
N SER A 664 18.27 26.71 33.74
CA SER A 664 18.69 25.31 33.64
C SER A 664 17.45 24.46 33.29
N PRO A 665 17.53 23.63 32.24
CA PRO A 665 18.79 23.15 31.69
C PRO A 665 19.18 23.75 30.32
N SER A 666 18.54 24.84 29.90
CA SER A 666 18.91 25.56 28.68
C SER A 666 20.26 26.29 28.78
N PHE A 667 20.94 26.43 27.64
CA PHE A 667 22.20 27.17 27.49
C PHE A 667 22.05 28.31 26.49
N CYS A 668 22.91 29.32 26.59
CA CYS A 668 22.94 30.42 25.65
C CYS A 668 23.76 30.02 24.41
N ASP A 669 23.09 29.89 23.27
CA ASP A 669 23.76 29.53 22.02
C ASP A 669 24.34 30.76 21.31
N THR A 670 25.16 30.54 20.28
CA THR A 670 25.86 31.55 19.47
C THR A 670 24.95 32.59 18.80
N ASP A 671 23.65 32.31 18.70
CA ASP A 671 22.63 33.24 18.22
C ASP A 671 22.13 34.21 19.30
N ASN A 672 22.72 34.19 20.51
CA ASN A 672 22.26 34.93 21.68
C ASN A 672 20.81 34.57 22.05
N ILE A 673 20.49 33.28 21.93
CA ILE A 673 19.18 32.73 22.28
C ILE A 673 19.39 31.53 23.20
N CYS A 674 18.63 31.45 24.28
CA CYS A 674 18.58 30.27 25.13
C CYS A 674 18.03 29.11 24.32
N LYS A 675 18.77 28.03 24.27
CA LYS A 675 18.36 26.79 23.63
C LYS A 675 18.36 25.69 24.67
N LEU A 676 17.32 24.86 24.68
CA LEU A 676 17.35 23.63 25.45
C LEU A 676 18.44 22.74 24.86
N ASN A 677 19.13 22.03 25.75
CA ASN A 677 19.95 20.91 25.31
C ASN A 677 19.06 19.98 24.50
N GLN A 678 19.66 19.37 23.50
CA GLN A 678 19.02 18.63 22.42
C GLN A 678 18.05 17.51 22.90
N GLU A 679 18.03 17.17 24.20
CA GLU A 679 17.56 15.87 24.71
C GLU A 679 16.89 15.91 26.11
N GLU A 680 16.61 17.06 26.72
CA GLU A 680 15.89 17.16 28.03
C GLU A 680 14.38 17.34 27.89
N ASP A 681 13.80 16.60 26.96
CA ASP A 681 12.39 16.69 26.64
C ASP A 681 11.64 15.43 27.08
N ASP A 682 11.35 15.35 28.38
CA ASP A 682 10.49 14.32 28.97
C ASP A 682 9.00 14.73 29.00
N ASN A 683 8.60 15.84 28.35
CA ASN A 683 7.22 16.37 28.45
C ASN A 683 6.71 17.38 27.38
N VAL A 684 7.53 17.84 26.43
CA VAL A 684 7.21 18.85 25.40
C VAL A 684 6.74 18.19 24.11
N HIS A 685 5.49 17.76 24.16
CA HIS A 685 4.81 17.37 22.94
C HIS A 685 4.49 18.60 22.07
N GLY A 686 5.25 18.75 20.99
CA GLY A 686 4.80 19.46 19.79
C GLY A 686 5.04 20.96 19.74
N GLN A 687 6.28 21.43 19.89
CA GLN A 687 6.66 22.71 19.28
C GLN A 687 7.13 22.52 17.83
N LEU A 688 6.57 23.31 16.91
CA LEU A 688 7.06 23.46 15.54
C LEU A 688 8.48 24.05 15.60
N PRO A 689 9.51 23.41 15.01
CA PRO A 689 10.76 24.10 14.77
C PRO A 689 10.47 25.24 13.80
N VAL A 690 10.60 26.49 14.25
CA VAL A 690 10.94 27.55 13.32
C VAL A 690 12.34 27.21 12.81
N ALA A 691 12.50 27.18 11.49
CA ALA A 691 13.76 26.86 10.83
C ALA A 691 14.95 27.63 11.45
N PRO A 692 16.15 27.03 11.54
CA PRO A 692 17.34 27.72 12.02
C PRO A 692 17.51 29.04 11.26
N ALA A 693 17.39 30.13 12.01
CA ALA A 693 17.50 31.47 11.49
C ALA A 693 18.97 31.77 11.19
N VAL A 694 19.32 31.91 9.91
CA VAL A 694 20.37 32.85 9.52
C VAL A 694 19.86 33.77 8.40
N ARG A 695 19.37 34.94 8.85
CA ARG A 695 19.27 36.29 8.23
C ARG A 695 18.01 36.70 7.40
N PRO A 696 17.70 38.03 7.37
CA PRO A 696 16.35 38.59 7.55
C PRO A 696 15.54 38.77 6.24
N PRO A 697 14.21 38.94 6.34
CA PRO A 697 13.31 39.00 5.18
C PRO A 697 13.38 40.36 4.47
N PRO A 698 13.28 40.42 3.14
CA PRO A 698 12.53 41.50 2.50
C PRO A 698 11.03 41.23 2.70
N ALA A 699 10.37 42.23 3.29
CA ALA A 699 8.95 42.34 3.61
C ALA A 699 7.97 41.38 2.89
N ASN A 700 7.15 40.71 3.71
CA ASN A 700 5.96 39.97 3.32
C ASN A 700 5.08 40.78 2.36
N ALA A 701 4.65 40.16 1.26
CA ALA A 701 3.36 40.47 0.67
C ALA A 701 2.29 39.59 1.33
N VAL A 702 1.25 40.27 1.79
CA VAL A 702 0.00 39.78 2.39
C VAL A 702 -0.46 38.44 1.80
N ALA A 703 -0.76 37.48 2.67
CA ALA A 703 -1.51 36.29 2.33
C ALA A 703 -2.99 36.62 2.05
N PRO A 704 -3.57 36.14 0.94
CA PRO A 704 -5.00 35.85 0.89
C PRO A 704 -5.20 34.37 0.46
N ALA A 705 -6.01 33.52 1.09
CA ALA A 705 -6.98 33.68 2.17
C ALA A 705 -7.08 32.35 2.95
N VAL A 706 -7.33 32.48 4.25
CA VAL A 706 -7.90 31.49 5.21
C VAL A 706 -9.27 32.12 5.60
N PRO A 707 -10.37 31.45 6.05
CA PRO A 707 -10.56 30.06 6.52
C PRO A 707 -11.95 29.46 6.05
N PRO A 708 -12.59 28.43 6.68
CA PRO A 708 -12.71 28.12 8.12
C PRO A 708 -12.04 26.78 8.50
N THR A 709 -11.63 26.47 9.72
CA THR A 709 -11.29 27.15 10.98
C THR A 709 -10.81 26.01 11.89
N ASN A 710 -9.75 26.25 12.66
CA ASN A 710 -9.16 25.39 13.70
C ASN A 710 -8.56 24.03 13.24
N PRO A 711 -7.26 23.78 13.46
CA PRO A 711 -6.73 22.42 13.36
C PRO A 711 -7.52 21.53 14.36
N PRO A 712 -7.90 20.30 13.99
CA PRO A 712 -8.56 19.41 14.93
C PRO A 712 -7.64 19.24 16.13
N TYR A 713 -8.10 19.71 17.30
CA TYR A 713 -7.59 19.22 18.57
C TYR A 713 -7.92 17.72 18.63
N PRO A 714 -7.01 16.86 19.12
CA PRO A 714 -5.85 17.21 19.93
C PRO A 714 -4.63 17.65 19.10
N PRO A 715 -3.63 18.35 19.69
CA PRO A 715 -2.40 18.70 19.00
C PRO A 715 -1.82 17.49 18.27
N TYR A 716 -1.21 17.70 17.09
CA TYR A 716 -0.73 16.68 16.13
C TYR A 716 0.19 15.58 16.69
N ALA A 717 0.48 15.54 18.00
CA ALA A 717 1.36 14.56 18.61
C ALA A 717 0.87 13.97 19.94
N VAL A 718 -0.31 14.31 20.50
CA VAL A 718 -0.75 13.79 21.84
C VAL A 718 -2.21 13.38 21.89
N ASP A 719 -2.51 12.26 22.54
CA ASP A 719 -3.88 11.80 22.80
C ASP A 719 -4.04 11.30 24.25
N LYS A 720 -5.27 11.36 24.77
CA LYS A 720 -5.59 10.95 26.15
C LYS A 720 -5.56 9.44 26.26
N LEU A 721 -4.82 8.85 27.20
CA LEU A 721 -4.80 7.40 27.37
C LEU A 721 -6.21 6.85 27.66
N ASP A 722 -6.94 7.49 28.58
CA ASP A 722 -8.37 7.28 28.84
C ASP A 722 -9.23 8.46 28.37
N PRO A 723 -10.15 8.26 27.39
CA PRO A 723 -11.07 9.30 26.94
C PRO A 723 -12.09 9.75 27.99
N SER A 724 -12.37 8.94 29.03
CA SER A 724 -13.39 9.19 30.05
C SER A 724 -12.92 10.06 31.22
N LEU A 725 -11.64 10.47 31.21
CA LEU A 725 -11.06 11.56 32.01
C LEU A 725 -10.87 11.29 33.51
N GLY A 726 -11.03 10.05 33.99
CA GLY A 726 -11.04 9.77 35.44
C GLY A 726 -9.71 9.28 36.04
N SER A 727 -8.96 8.44 35.31
CA SER A 727 -7.77 7.76 35.83
C SER A 727 -6.92 7.14 34.72
N VAL A 728 -5.74 6.63 35.07
CA VAL A 728 -5.01 5.70 34.21
C VAL A 728 -5.82 4.40 34.10
N PRO A 729 -6.02 3.85 32.90
CA PRO A 729 -6.70 2.58 32.73
C PRO A 729 -5.85 1.42 33.27
N THR A 730 -6.29 0.77 34.34
CA THR A 730 -5.61 -0.40 34.92
C THR A 730 -6.43 -1.68 34.76
N GLY A 731 -5.75 -2.83 34.73
CA GLY A 731 -6.38 -4.16 34.70
C GLY A 731 -7.19 -4.45 33.43
N GLN A 732 -6.88 -3.79 32.32
CA GLN A 732 -7.55 -4.02 31.03
C GLN A 732 -6.58 -3.95 29.86
N ASP A 733 -6.84 -4.78 28.83
CA ASP A 733 -6.06 -4.79 27.60
C ASP A 733 -6.33 -3.52 26.78
N ILE A 734 -5.26 -2.80 26.48
CA ILE A 734 -5.25 -1.69 25.54
C ILE A 734 -4.56 -2.16 24.29
N HIS A 735 -5.29 -2.14 23.18
CA HIS A 735 -4.76 -2.51 21.89
C HIS A 735 -4.13 -1.30 21.23
N VAL A 736 -3.00 -1.50 20.56
CA VAL A 736 -2.31 -0.48 19.78
C VAL A 736 -1.99 -1.02 18.40
N ARG A 737 -2.29 -0.20 17.40
CA ARG A 737 -1.69 -0.31 16.07
C ARG A 737 -0.86 0.93 15.83
N VAL A 738 0.39 0.73 15.43
CA VAL A 738 1.26 1.77 14.91
C VAL A 738 1.51 1.47 13.43
N GLU A 739 1.18 2.42 12.56
CA GLU A 739 1.56 2.37 11.16
C GLU A 739 2.54 3.49 10.89
N VAL A 740 3.71 3.12 10.38
CA VAL A 740 4.76 4.04 9.99
C VAL A 740 4.99 3.82 8.52
N VAL A 741 4.69 4.82 7.71
CA VAL A 741 4.95 4.78 6.28
C VAL A 741 5.99 5.81 5.96
N ARG A 742 6.97 5.39 5.17
CA ARG A 742 7.77 6.32 4.42
C ARG A 742 6.93 6.79 3.27
N SER A 743 6.28 7.94 3.45
CA SER A 743 5.80 8.65 2.28
C SER A 743 7.05 8.92 1.45
N ALA A 744 7.00 8.60 0.16
CA ALA A 744 8.20 8.65 -0.63
C ALA A 744 8.86 10.05 -0.55
N TYR A 745 8.11 11.14 -0.26
CA TYR A 745 8.69 12.48 -0.18
C TYR A 745 7.87 13.49 0.66
N ALA A 746 8.55 14.49 1.25
CA ALA A 746 7.93 15.75 1.74
C ALA A 746 7.26 16.58 0.63
N GLY A 747 7.55 16.21 -0.62
CA GLY A 747 6.89 16.62 -1.85
C GLY A 747 7.63 15.97 -3.03
N ARG A 748 6.98 15.83 -4.17
CA ARG A 748 7.27 14.96 -5.32
C ARG A 748 8.74 14.62 -5.66
N ASP A 749 9.68 15.55 -5.52
CA ASP A 749 11.10 15.40 -5.92
C ASP A 749 12.10 15.58 -4.77
N ASP A 750 11.64 15.60 -3.51
CA ASP A 750 12.55 15.64 -2.36
C ASP A 750 13.43 14.35 -2.33
N ASN A 751 14.47 14.28 -1.51
CA ASN A 751 15.41 13.13 -1.50
C ASN A 751 16.08 12.77 -2.84
N SER A 752 16.02 13.66 -3.84
CA SER A 752 16.64 13.41 -5.14
C SER A 752 18.15 13.28 -4.97
N ARG A 753 18.68 12.12 -5.32
CA ARG A 753 20.12 11.85 -5.28
C ARG A 753 20.81 12.50 -6.47
N MET A 754 22.14 12.58 -6.45
CA MET A 754 22.91 12.97 -7.62
C MET A 754 23.77 11.84 -8.13
N VAL A 755 23.76 11.68 -9.45
CA VAL A 755 24.72 10.86 -10.17
C VAL A 755 25.54 11.75 -11.08
N ARG A 756 26.79 11.36 -11.36
CA ARG A 756 27.64 12.15 -12.24
C ARG A 756 27.04 12.24 -13.65
N LEU A 757 26.64 11.10 -14.20
CA LEU A 757 26.18 10.96 -15.58
C LEU A 757 24.98 10.00 -15.67
N VAL A 758 24.30 10.00 -16.83
CA VAL A 758 23.28 9.00 -17.18
C VAL A 758 23.60 8.34 -18.51
N ALA A 759 23.46 7.02 -18.57
CA ALA A 759 23.41 6.26 -19.81
C ALA A 759 21.94 5.95 -20.15
N SER A 760 21.39 6.69 -21.11
CA SER A 760 19.99 6.56 -21.57
C SER A 760 19.81 5.52 -22.68
N SER A 761 20.88 4.85 -23.09
CA SER A 761 20.91 3.80 -24.13
C SER A 761 21.70 2.59 -23.64
N ASN A 762 21.46 1.44 -24.27
CA ASN A 762 22.10 0.18 -23.88
C ASN A 762 23.64 0.24 -23.99
N LEU A 763 24.31 -0.11 -22.89
CA LEU A 763 25.76 -0.30 -22.83
C LEU A 763 26.07 -1.77 -23.11
N ALA A 764 27.05 -2.03 -23.98
CA ALA A 764 27.46 -3.40 -24.34
C ALA A 764 28.01 -4.18 -23.14
N THR A 765 28.70 -3.49 -22.23
CA THR A 765 29.23 -4.05 -20.98
C THR A 765 29.12 -3.00 -19.86
N LEU A 766 28.81 -3.43 -18.64
CA LEU A 766 28.87 -2.60 -17.43
C LEU A 766 30.27 -2.73 -16.80
N ALA A 767 31.28 -2.31 -17.54
CA ALA A 767 32.69 -2.42 -17.19
C ALA A 767 33.53 -1.37 -17.94
N GLY A 768 34.73 -1.10 -17.43
CA GLY A 768 35.68 -0.17 -18.06
C GLY A 768 35.30 1.30 -17.86
N LEU A 769 36.07 2.20 -18.46
CA LEU A 769 35.92 3.65 -18.29
C LEU A 769 35.64 4.37 -19.62
N PRO A 770 34.50 4.09 -20.30
CA PRO A 770 34.13 4.76 -21.54
C PRO A 770 33.76 6.23 -21.31
N SER A 771 33.59 6.96 -22.42
CA SER A 771 32.97 8.29 -22.37
C SER A 771 31.45 8.18 -22.48
N ILE A 772 30.74 8.85 -21.57
CA ILE A 772 29.26 8.94 -21.55
C ILE A 772 28.87 10.42 -21.58
N ASP A 773 27.93 10.80 -22.45
CA ASP A 773 27.51 12.19 -22.66
C ASP A 773 28.70 13.17 -22.79
N SER A 774 29.68 12.78 -23.61
CA SER A 774 30.93 13.53 -23.87
C SER A 774 31.88 13.69 -22.68
N VAL A 775 31.67 12.95 -21.59
CA VAL A 775 32.53 12.97 -20.39
C VAL A 775 33.20 11.61 -20.20
N ALA A 776 34.53 11.60 -20.06
CA ALA A 776 35.29 10.38 -19.79
C ALA A 776 35.12 9.94 -18.33
N LEU A 777 34.72 8.68 -18.13
CA LEU A 777 34.58 8.09 -16.80
C LEU A 777 35.94 7.88 -16.13
N GLN A 778 35.93 7.95 -14.81
CA GLN A 778 37.02 7.62 -13.89
C GLN A 778 36.52 6.56 -12.90
N ALA A 779 37.45 5.81 -12.32
CA ALA A 779 37.09 4.85 -11.28
C ALA A 779 36.48 5.59 -10.07
N GLY A 780 35.34 5.11 -9.59
CA GLY A 780 34.56 5.75 -8.51
C GLY A 780 33.41 6.65 -8.98
N ASP A 781 33.28 6.92 -10.28
CA ASP A 781 32.17 7.75 -10.78
C ASP A 781 30.82 7.07 -10.62
N THR A 782 29.79 7.82 -10.21
CA THR A 782 28.41 7.32 -10.17
C THR A 782 27.71 7.55 -11.51
N LEU A 783 27.12 6.48 -12.06
CA LEU A 783 26.40 6.51 -13.33
C LEU A 783 25.00 5.92 -13.15
N LEU A 784 23.97 6.67 -13.52
CA LEU A 784 22.62 6.11 -13.70
C LEU A 784 22.54 5.41 -15.05
N VAL A 785 22.36 4.10 -15.04
CA VAL A 785 22.10 3.29 -16.23
C VAL A 785 20.58 3.12 -16.34
N ALA A 786 19.97 3.75 -17.35
CA ALA A 786 18.51 3.81 -17.51
C ALA A 786 18.00 3.16 -18.80
N GLY A 787 18.90 2.74 -19.70
CA GLY A 787 18.54 2.29 -21.05
C GLY A 787 19.02 0.89 -21.44
N GLN A 788 19.32 -0.01 -20.49
CA GLN A 788 19.69 -1.39 -20.82
C GLN A 788 18.55 -2.13 -21.52
N THR A 789 18.90 -3.03 -22.44
CA THR A 789 17.93 -3.94 -23.07
C THR A 789 17.32 -4.90 -22.05
N ASP A 790 18.12 -5.38 -21.10
CA ASP A 790 17.61 -6.05 -19.90
C ASP A 790 17.38 -5.01 -18.80
N ALA A 791 16.11 -4.63 -18.59
CA ALA A 791 15.74 -3.59 -17.63
C ALA A 791 16.11 -3.94 -16.18
N ARG A 792 16.40 -5.22 -15.86
CA ARG A 792 16.91 -5.61 -14.54
C ARG A 792 18.31 -5.07 -14.28
N GLN A 793 19.08 -4.80 -15.35
CA GLN A 793 20.42 -4.22 -15.27
C GLN A 793 20.40 -2.69 -15.16
N ASN A 794 19.25 -2.02 -15.31
CA ASN A 794 19.16 -0.60 -14.99
C ASN A 794 19.43 -0.34 -13.49
N GLY A 795 19.78 0.88 -13.14
CA GLY A 795 20.09 1.29 -11.77
C GLY A 795 21.33 2.17 -11.71
N VAL A 796 21.81 2.46 -10.50
CA VAL A 796 23.01 3.29 -10.31
C VAL A 796 24.24 2.40 -10.11
N TYR A 797 25.31 2.70 -10.82
CA TYR A 797 26.57 1.98 -10.78
C TYR A 797 27.73 2.88 -10.37
N VAL A 798 28.76 2.27 -9.79
CA VAL A 798 30.07 2.88 -9.56
C VAL A 798 31.02 2.36 -10.63
N ALA A 799 31.51 3.27 -11.46
CA ALA A 799 32.39 2.95 -12.58
C ALA A 799 33.76 2.47 -12.07
N ALA A 800 34.33 1.48 -12.76
CA ALA A 800 35.62 0.90 -12.47
C ALA A 800 36.31 0.49 -13.78
N SER A 801 37.63 0.29 -13.73
CA SER A 801 38.38 -0.27 -14.88
C SER A 801 37.96 -1.71 -15.20
N GLY A 802 37.55 -2.47 -14.19
CA GLY A 802 36.91 -3.79 -14.32
C GLY A 802 35.39 -3.70 -14.37
N THR A 803 34.71 -4.77 -13.93
CA THR A 803 33.25 -4.80 -13.78
C THR A 803 32.77 -3.74 -12.80
N TRP A 804 31.71 -3.03 -13.15
CA TRP A 804 31.09 -2.04 -12.27
C TRP A 804 30.29 -2.71 -11.17
N ALA A 805 30.37 -2.15 -9.97
CA ALA A 805 29.50 -2.51 -8.86
C ALA A 805 28.25 -1.62 -8.88
N ARG A 806 27.13 -2.14 -8.36
CA ARG A 806 25.98 -1.27 -8.06
C ARG A 806 26.34 -0.33 -6.93
N SER A 807 25.76 0.87 -6.96
CA SER A 807 25.90 1.84 -5.87
C SER A 807 25.19 1.32 -4.63
N THR A 808 25.81 1.47 -3.47
CA THR A 808 25.28 1.14 -2.11
C THR A 808 24.02 1.92 -1.70
N SER A 809 23.58 2.81 -2.57
CA SER A 809 22.32 3.55 -2.48
C SER A 809 21.33 3.15 -3.56
N ALA A 810 21.52 2.02 -4.21
CA ALA A 810 20.62 1.49 -5.24
C ALA A 810 20.91 0.01 -5.51
N ASP A 811 21.46 -0.71 -4.53
CA ASP A 811 21.87 -2.10 -4.64
C ASP A 811 20.88 -3.08 -3.99
N GLU A 812 19.90 -2.57 -3.25
CA GLU A 812 18.78 -3.34 -2.71
C GLU A 812 17.42 -2.62 -2.89
N ALA A 813 16.32 -3.36 -2.71
CA ALA A 813 14.96 -2.81 -2.86
C ALA A 813 14.70 -1.65 -1.90
N ALA A 814 15.24 -1.72 -0.68
CA ALA A 814 15.08 -0.70 0.35
C ALA A 814 15.62 0.66 -0.06
N ASP A 815 16.62 0.69 -0.96
CA ASP A 815 17.22 1.91 -1.47
C ASP A 815 16.48 2.51 -2.67
N LEU A 816 15.51 1.78 -3.23
CA LEU A 816 14.74 2.16 -4.43
C LEU A 816 13.23 2.24 -4.14
N PRO A 817 12.76 2.97 -3.10
CA PRO A 817 11.33 3.17 -2.93
C PRO A 817 10.71 3.84 -4.18
N PRO A 818 9.43 3.58 -4.49
CA PRO A 818 8.72 4.22 -5.60
C PRO A 818 8.94 5.73 -5.66
N GLY A 819 9.22 6.24 -6.85
CA GLY A 819 9.50 7.65 -7.08
C GLY A 819 10.93 8.10 -6.78
N THR A 820 11.86 7.20 -6.41
CA THR A 820 13.29 7.55 -6.24
C THR A 820 13.80 8.32 -7.45
N ALA A 821 14.47 9.44 -7.21
CA ALA A 821 14.89 10.34 -8.27
C ALA A 821 16.39 10.68 -8.21
N TRP A 822 16.95 10.99 -9.38
CA TRP A 822 18.34 11.33 -9.56
C TRP A 822 18.50 12.54 -10.48
N PHE A 823 19.18 13.57 -9.99
CA PHE A 823 19.69 14.65 -10.82
C PHE A 823 21.02 14.26 -11.46
N ILE A 824 21.23 14.70 -12.70
CA ILE A 824 22.48 14.46 -13.45
C ILE A 824 23.42 15.66 -13.29
N LYS A 825 24.64 15.44 -12.82
CA LYS A 825 25.60 16.53 -12.51
C LYS A 825 26.33 17.08 -13.74
N GLU A 826 26.72 16.21 -14.66
CA GLU A 826 27.59 16.52 -15.79
C GLU A 826 27.01 16.00 -17.11
N GLY A 827 27.69 16.33 -18.22
CA GLY A 827 27.28 15.96 -19.56
C GLY A 827 26.75 17.14 -20.38
N THR A 828 26.67 16.94 -21.69
CA THR A 828 26.19 17.96 -22.64
C THR A 828 24.69 17.89 -22.89
N ALA A 829 24.11 16.69 -22.85
CA ALA A 829 22.71 16.44 -23.19
C ALA A 829 21.79 16.43 -21.98
N TYR A 830 22.25 15.86 -20.86
CA TYR A 830 21.36 15.56 -19.71
C TYR A 830 21.72 16.29 -18.43
N ARG A 831 22.73 17.17 -18.42
CA ARG A 831 23.10 17.95 -17.22
C ARG A 831 21.90 18.67 -16.62
N GLY A 832 21.69 18.46 -15.32
CA GLY A 832 20.60 19.04 -14.54
C GLY A 832 19.22 18.46 -14.78
N SER A 833 19.09 17.45 -15.67
CA SER A 833 17.83 16.73 -15.82
C SER A 833 17.54 15.87 -14.59
N LEU A 834 16.25 15.65 -14.32
CA LEU A 834 15.76 14.80 -13.25
C LEU A 834 15.20 13.50 -13.84
N TRP A 835 15.70 12.38 -13.34
CA TRP A 835 15.28 11.03 -13.70
C TRP A 835 14.63 10.38 -12.51
N ARG A 836 13.57 9.60 -12.74
CA ARG A 836 12.77 9.02 -11.66
C ARG A 836 12.38 7.58 -11.93
N LEU A 837 12.51 6.76 -10.90
CA LEU A 837 11.95 5.42 -10.81
C LEU A 837 10.43 5.46 -10.97
N GLN A 838 9.91 4.70 -11.93
CA GLN A 838 8.49 4.60 -12.26
C GLN A 838 7.83 3.33 -11.71
N ASN A 839 8.60 2.46 -11.04
CA ASN A 839 8.07 1.29 -10.38
C ASN A 839 7.04 1.69 -9.31
N ILE A 840 5.92 0.97 -9.28
CA ILE A 840 4.82 1.22 -8.33
C ILE A 840 5.13 0.71 -6.92
N ASP A 841 5.95 -0.34 -6.83
CA ASP A 841 6.50 -0.93 -5.62
C ASP A 841 8.04 -0.90 -5.73
N ALA A 842 8.76 -1.00 -4.61
CA ALA A 842 10.23 -0.99 -4.62
C ALA A 842 10.77 -2.23 -5.39
N PRO A 843 11.57 -2.07 -6.45
CA PRO A 843 12.06 -3.19 -7.24
C PRO A 843 13.19 -3.93 -6.52
N ILE A 844 13.16 -5.26 -6.55
CA ILE A 844 14.28 -6.09 -6.06
C ILE A 844 15.41 -6.03 -7.08
N VAL A 845 16.59 -5.60 -6.63
CA VAL A 845 17.74 -5.32 -7.51
C VAL A 845 18.30 -6.60 -8.15
N GLY A 846 18.58 -6.55 -9.45
CA GLY A 846 19.04 -7.70 -10.25
C GLY A 846 17.94 -8.70 -10.59
N ILE A 847 16.75 -8.50 -10.02
CA ILE A 847 15.62 -9.42 -10.06
C ILE A 847 14.47 -8.72 -10.82
N SER A 848 13.86 -7.69 -10.24
CA SER A 848 12.78 -6.92 -10.88
C SER A 848 13.29 -6.06 -12.04
N GLU A 849 12.43 -5.83 -13.05
CA GLU A 849 12.70 -4.80 -14.06
C GLU A 849 12.70 -3.41 -13.41
N ILE A 850 13.77 -2.64 -13.64
CA ILE A 850 13.93 -1.29 -13.09
C ILE A 850 13.58 -0.28 -14.19
N SER A 851 12.45 0.40 -14.02
CA SER A 851 11.93 1.39 -14.98
C SER A 851 12.26 2.79 -14.50
N VAL A 852 13.14 3.49 -15.23
CA VAL A 852 13.55 4.86 -14.92
C VAL A 852 13.21 5.75 -16.11
N GLN A 853 12.58 6.89 -15.85
CA GLN A 853 12.21 7.85 -16.87
C GLN A 853 12.71 9.25 -16.54
N ARG A 854 13.13 9.99 -17.56
CA ARG A 854 13.38 11.43 -17.43
C ARG A 854 12.06 12.15 -17.23
N VAL A 855 11.90 12.79 -16.09
CA VAL A 855 10.66 13.48 -15.70
C VAL A 855 10.75 15.00 -15.86
N ARG A 856 11.96 15.59 -15.79
CA ARG A 856 12.19 17.03 -16.00
C ARG A 856 13.54 17.29 -16.65
N ASP A 857 13.62 18.41 -17.39
CA ASP A 857 14.87 18.97 -17.88
C ASP A 857 15.32 20.13 -16.98
N ALA A 858 16.61 20.47 -17.04
CA ALA A 858 17.15 21.65 -16.40
C ALA A 858 16.51 22.94 -16.94
N VAL A 859 16.47 23.98 -16.11
CA VAL A 859 16.17 25.34 -16.56
C VAL A 859 17.47 26.06 -16.89
N THR A 860 17.45 26.83 -17.97
CA THR A 860 18.60 27.60 -18.48
C THR A 860 18.98 28.72 -17.52
N ALA A 861 17.98 29.42 -16.97
CA ALA A 861 18.15 30.52 -16.01
C ALA A 861 16.91 30.64 -15.11
N VAL A 862 17.05 31.39 -14.01
CA VAL A 862 15.96 31.75 -13.10
C VAL A 862 15.75 33.27 -13.10
N ALA A 863 14.49 33.71 -13.15
CA ALA A 863 14.12 35.11 -12.96
C ALA A 863 13.44 35.28 -11.60
N THR A 864 14.13 35.96 -10.69
CA THR A 864 13.67 36.26 -9.32
C THR A 864 12.90 37.57 -9.20
N ALA A 865 12.74 38.28 -10.32
CA ALA A 865 11.94 39.48 -10.44
C ALA A 865 11.00 39.37 -11.65
N ASN A 866 10.03 40.26 -11.72
CA ASN A 866 9.00 40.24 -12.76
C ASN A 866 9.63 40.36 -14.16
N LEU A 867 9.25 39.45 -15.06
CA LEU A 867 9.76 39.38 -16.41
C LEU A 867 8.61 39.45 -17.42
N ALA A 868 8.82 40.18 -18.51
CA ALA A 868 7.91 40.11 -19.65
C ALA A 868 7.98 38.72 -20.29
N LEU A 869 6.85 38.03 -20.41
CA LEU A 869 6.74 36.69 -21.02
C LEU A 869 6.80 36.74 -22.55
N SER A 870 7.74 37.52 -23.10
CA SER A 870 7.98 37.63 -24.54
C SER A 870 9.38 38.12 -24.85
N GLY A 871 9.87 37.83 -26.05
CA GLY A 871 11.21 38.22 -26.49
C GLY A 871 12.31 37.33 -25.89
N LEU A 872 13.55 37.63 -26.24
CA LEU A 872 14.73 36.88 -25.81
C LEU A 872 15.68 37.79 -24.99
N PRO A 873 15.26 38.24 -23.80
CA PRO A 873 16.11 39.08 -22.95
C PRO A 873 17.27 38.29 -22.34
N THR A 874 18.20 39.01 -21.73
CA THR A 874 19.18 38.41 -20.81
C THR A 874 18.54 38.25 -19.44
N VAL A 875 18.52 37.03 -18.89
CA VAL A 875 17.98 36.70 -17.57
C VAL A 875 19.12 36.15 -16.71
N ASP A 876 19.36 36.76 -15.54
CA ASP A 876 20.44 36.39 -14.61
C ASP A 876 21.81 36.23 -15.32
N GLY A 877 22.14 37.17 -16.23
CA GLY A 877 23.39 37.13 -16.99
C GLY A 877 23.42 36.15 -18.17
N VAL A 878 22.35 35.37 -18.40
CA VAL A 878 22.24 34.44 -19.54
C VAL A 878 21.40 35.04 -20.66
N THR A 879 21.98 35.21 -21.85
CA THR A 879 21.23 35.60 -23.05
C THR A 879 20.39 34.42 -23.53
N LEU A 880 19.07 34.59 -23.53
CA LEU A 880 18.16 33.51 -23.87
C LEU A 880 18.10 33.24 -25.38
N ALA A 881 17.95 31.97 -25.73
CA ALA A 881 17.60 31.51 -27.07
C ALA A 881 16.17 30.95 -27.10
N SER A 882 15.56 30.94 -28.28
CA SER A 882 14.23 30.35 -28.46
C SER A 882 14.24 28.87 -28.04
N GLY A 883 13.26 28.47 -27.21
CA GLY A 883 13.14 27.14 -26.63
C GLY A 883 13.84 26.95 -25.28
N ASN A 884 14.65 27.92 -24.81
CA ASN A 884 15.26 27.83 -23.48
C ASN A 884 14.18 27.77 -22.39
N ARG A 885 14.37 26.89 -21.40
CA ARG A 885 13.47 26.77 -20.25
C ARG A 885 13.90 27.80 -19.20
N VAL A 886 13.01 28.68 -18.78
CA VAL A 886 13.30 29.72 -17.77
C VAL A 886 12.36 29.52 -16.59
N LEU A 887 12.92 29.43 -15.39
CA LEU A 887 12.15 29.35 -14.15
C LEU A 887 11.81 30.77 -13.69
N LEU A 888 10.53 31.07 -13.51
CA LEU A 888 10.05 32.36 -13.03
C LEU A 888 9.54 32.21 -11.61
N THR A 889 10.12 32.97 -10.68
CA THR A 889 9.75 32.94 -9.26
C THR A 889 9.26 34.29 -8.73
N GLY A 890 9.49 35.38 -9.48
CA GLY A 890 9.18 36.75 -9.06
C GLY A 890 8.16 37.50 -9.93
N GLN A 891 7.25 36.82 -10.63
CA GLN A 891 6.17 37.50 -11.37
C GLN A 891 5.29 38.34 -10.43
N THR A 892 4.79 39.47 -10.93
CA THR A 892 3.87 40.34 -10.17
C THR A 892 2.56 39.65 -9.84
N ASP A 893 2.03 38.83 -10.75
CA ASP A 893 0.97 37.87 -10.43
C ASP A 893 1.61 36.51 -10.11
N PRO A 894 1.56 36.03 -8.84
CA PRO A 894 2.15 34.74 -8.46
C PRO A 894 1.59 33.54 -9.22
N LYS A 895 0.41 33.65 -9.86
CA LYS A 895 -0.14 32.59 -10.71
C LYS A 895 0.66 32.41 -12.00
N GLU A 896 1.40 33.43 -12.42
CA GLU A 896 2.24 33.41 -13.61
C GLU A 896 3.62 32.79 -13.38
N ASN A 897 4.06 32.62 -12.13
CA ASN A 897 5.28 31.88 -11.82
C ASN A 897 5.26 30.46 -12.40
N GLY A 898 6.43 29.83 -12.51
CA GLY A 898 6.62 28.49 -13.09
C GLY A 898 7.64 28.47 -14.23
N VAL A 899 7.66 27.38 -15.00
CA VAL A 899 8.66 27.19 -16.07
C VAL A 899 8.07 27.54 -17.44
N TYR A 900 8.78 28.38 -18.19
CA TYR A 900 8.39 28.82 -19.53
C TYR A 900 9.45 28.47 -20.57
N LYS A 901 9.02 28.26 -21.80
CA LYS A 901 9.88 28.19 -22.98
C LYS A 901 9.99 29.59 -23.58
N ALA A 902 11.19 30.16 -23.54
CA ALA A 902 11.48 31.46 -24.10
C ALA A 902 11.31 31.48 -25.62
N GLY A 903 10.87 32.59 -26.18
CA GLY A 903 10.69 32.76 -27.62
C GLY A 903 10.67 34.23 -28.00
N ALA A 904 10.90 34.53 -29.28
CA ALA A 904 10.86 35.91 -29.77
C ALA A 904 9.44 36.54 -29.65
N GLY A 905 8.39 35.71 -29.73
CA GLY A 905 7.01 36.09 -29.45
C GLY A 905 6.62 35.82 -27.98
N ALA A 906 5.32 35.64 -27.72
CA ALA A 906 4.84 35.25 -26.40
C ALA A 906 5.40 33.90 -25.97
N TRP A 907 5.80 33.79 -24.72
CA TRP A 907 6.31 32.56 -24.13
C TRP A 907 5.16 31.62 -23.77
N ALA A 908 5.40 30.32 -23.90
CA ALA A 908 4.47 29.28 -23.47
C ALA A 908 5.02 28.58 -22.22
N ARG A 909 4.13 28.09 -21.35
CA ARG A 909 4.55 27.22 -20.24
C ARG A 909 5.21 25.95 -20.78
N ALA A 910 6.23 25.49 -20.10
CA ALA A 910 6.92 24.26 -20.46
C ALA A 910 6.17 23.04 -19.90
N ALA A 911 6.08 21.96 -20.68
CA ALA A 911 5.64 20.67 -20.17
C ALA A 911 6.75 20.01 -19.31
N PRO A 912 6.40 19.29 -18.22
CA PRO A 912 5.03 19.04 -17.75
C PRO A 912 4.43 20.14 -16.83
N GLU A 913 5.16 21.23 -16.54
CA GLU A 913 4.75 22.33 -15.65
C GLU A 913 3.58 23.19 -16.16
N ASP A 914 3.05 22.86 -17.34
CA ASP A 914 1.82 23.40 -17.90
C ASP A 914 0.55 22.70 -17.38
N THR A 915 0.70 21.70 -16.51
CA THR A 915 -0.40 20.95 -15.89
C THR A 915 -0.30 20.92 -14.37
N ALA A 916 -1.44 20.72 -13.69
CA ALA A 916 -1.45 20.48 -12.24
C ALA A 916 -0.62 19.24 -11.84
N ALA A 917 -0.61 18.21 -12.69
CA ALA A 917 0.20 17.01 -12.46
C ALA A 917 1.72 17.28 -12.50
N GLY A 918 2.16 18.31 -13.24
CA GLY A 918 3.55 18.75 -13.29
C GLY A 918 3.93 19.80 -12.25
N LEU A 919 2.97 20.35 -11.49
CA LEU A 919 3.16 21.30 -10.39
C LEU A 919 2.61 20.74 -9.07
N ARG A 920 3.17 19.62 -8.63
CA ARG A 920 2.92 19.07 -7.29
C ARG A 920 3.93 19.59 -6.29
N ASP A 921 3.52 19.77 -5.04
CA ASP A 921 4.40 20.18 -3.94
C ASP A 921 5.70 19.38 -3.94
N GLY A 922 6.83 20.03 -3.64
CA GLY A 922 8.18 19.46 -3.67
C GLY A 922 8.72 19.15 -5.06
N SER A 923 8.06 19.60 -6.14
CA SER A 923 8.68 19.55 -7.46
C SER A 923 9.95 20.38 -7.49
N MET A 924 11.04 19.84 -8.05
CA MET A 924 12.35 20.49 -8.03
C MET A 924 12.91 20.77 -9.43
N TRP A 925 13.66 21.87 -9.55
CA TRP A 925 14.35 22.28 -10.76
C TRP A 925 15.81 22.63 -10.48
N PHE A 926 16.69 22.21 -11.38
CA PHE A 926 18.09 22.60 -11.40
C PHE A 926 18.32 23.77 -12.35
N VAL A 927 19.06 24.78 -11.91
CA VAL A 927 19.43 25.96 -12.71
C VAL A 927 20.81 25.75 -13.35
N ALA A 928 20.85 25.75 -14.68
CA ALA A 928 22.06 25.39 -15.44
C ALA A 928 23.05 26.54 -15.62
N GLY A 929 22.58 27.80 -15.66
CA GLY A 929 23.38 28.98 -15.99
C GLY A 929 22.99 30.22 -15.19
N GLY A 930 23.78 31.28 -15.35
CA GLY A 930 23.62 32.55 -14.65
C GLY A 930 24.30 32.58 -13.28
N SER A 931 24.03 33.62 -12.48
CA SER A 931 24.57 33.74 -11.12
C SER A 931 24.03 32.66 -10.19
N ASN A 932 22.86 32.12 -10.49
CA ASN A 932 22.24 31.01 -9.77
C ASN A 932 22.57 29.63 -10.36
N ALA A 933 23.57 29.52 -11.25
CA ALA A 933 23.98 28.23 -11.80
C ALA A 933 24.38 27.25 -10.69
N GLY A 934 23.90 26.00 -10.77
CA GLY A 934 24.17 24.98 -9.76
C GLY A 934 23.21 24.99 -8.56
N THR A 935 22.26 25.93 -8.50
CA THR A 935 21.24 25.98 -7.45
C THR A 935 20.02 25.12 -7.79
N PHE A 936 19.27 24.76 -6.75
CA PHE A 936 18.02 24.03 -6.84
C PHE A 936 16.89 24.89 -6.33
N TRP A 937 15.72 24.70 -6.93
CA TRP A 937 14.51 25.42 -6.59
C TRP A 937 13.37 24.43 -6.44
N ARG A 938 12.53 24.64 -5.42
CA ARG A 938 11.44 23.76 -5.02
C ARG A 938 10.11 24.52 -5.08
N LEU A 939 9.08 23.84 -5.56
CA LEU A 939 7.69 24.28 -5.42
C LEU A 939 7.18 24.05 -4.00
N ASN A 940 6.52 25.05 -3.43
CA ASN A 940 5.88 24.97 -2.12
C ASN A 940 4.36 24.92 -2.30
N GLY A 941 3.79 23.74 -2.06
CA GLY A 941 2.37 23.44 -2.22
C GLY A 941 1.98 23.04 -3.65
N ASP A 942 0.95 22.21 -3.76
CA ASP A 942 0.33 21.88 -5.04
C ASP A 942 -0.21 23.15 -5.71
N ALA A 943 -0.03 23.24 -7.03
CA ALA A 943 -0.50 24.39 -7.79
C ALA A 943 -1.14 24.01 -9.12
N VAL A 944 -2.13 24.78 -9.53
CA VAL A 944 -2.78 24.73 -10.83
C VAL A 944 -2.33 25.96 -11.64
N PRO A 945 -1.56 25.79 -12.73
CA PRO A 945 -1.03 26.90 -13.51
C PRO A 945 -2.12 27.87 -13.96
N GLY A 946 -1.91 29.18 -13.73
CA GLY A 946 -2.86 30.25 -14.09
C GLY A 946 -4.08 30.37 -13.17
N THR A 947 -4.29 29.45 -12.23
CA THR A 947 -5.45 29.46 -11.33
C THR A 947 -5.05 29.79 -9.89
N SER A 948 -4.11 29.03 -9.32
CA SER A 948 -3.61 29.20 -7.96
C SER A 948 -2.27 29.94 -7.96
N ASN A 949 -1.94 30.60 -6.85
CA ASN A 949 -0.62 31.19 -6.66
C ASN A 949 0.45 30.09 -6.71
N ILE A 950 1.57 30.35 -7.38
CA ILE A 950 2.70 29.44 -7.49
C ILE A 950 3.86 30.02 -6.69
N THR A 951 4.21 29.34 -5.59
CA THR A 951 5.27 29.75 -4.67
C THR A 951 6.47 28.84 -4.85
N ILE A 952 7.59 29.39 -5.32
CA ILE A 952 8.82 28.64 -5.59
C ILE A 952 9.95 29.27 -4.78
N ALA A 953 10.70 28.46 -4.05
CA ALA A 953 11.80 28.89 -3.20
C ALA A 953 13.10 28.14 -3.56
N THR A 954 14.25 28.68 -3.15
CA THR A 954 15.52 27.96 -3.23
C THR A 954 15.47 26.72 -2.32
N ALA A 955 15.93 25.59 -2.83
CA ALA A 955 16.05 24.37 -2.05
C ALA A 955 17.42 24.26 -1.36
N THR A 956 17.42 23.64 -0.19
CA THR A 956 18.60 23.39 0.64
C THR A 956 19.07 21.93 0.50
N THR A 957 20.26 21.61 1.02
CA THR A 957 20.73 20.22 1.13
C THR A 957 19.77 19.36 1.97
N ASN A 958 19.11 19.96 2.96
CA ASN A 958 18.11 19.27 3.79
C ASN A 958 16.82 18.95 3.03
N ASP A 959 16.55 19.58 1.89
CA ASP A 959 15.45 19.22 0.99
C ASP A 959 15.83 18.06 0.06
N LEU A 960 17.13 17.94 -0.25
CA LEU A 960 17.68 16.90 -1.12
C LEU A 960 18.01 15.59 -0.39
N TYR A 961 18.14 15.58 0.94
CA TYR A 961 18.58 14.43 1.73
C TYR A 961 17.64 14.15 2.91
N SER A 962 16.38 13.83 2.61
CA SER A 962 15.36 13.62 3.64
C SER A 962 14.17 12.81 3.15
N SER A 963 13.49 12.13 4.07
CA SER A 963 12.20 11.48 3.83
C SER A 963 11.14 12.08 4.76
N ILE A 964 9.86 12.05 4.39
CA ILE A 964 8.81 12.18 5.40
C ILE A 964 8.47 10.80 5.94
N LEU A 965 8.51 10.72 7.26
CA LEU A 965 7.90 9.66 8.02
C LEU A 965 6.52 10.13 8.46
N THR A 966 5.50 9.38 8.09
CA THR A 966 4.16 9.62 8.59
C THR A 966 3.80 8.48 9.53
N THR A 967 3.42 8.85 10.74
CA THR A 967 3.06 7.92 11.80
C THR A 967 1.60 8.08 12.15
N GLN A 968 0.90 6.95 12.19
CA GLN A 968 -0.49 6.85 12.60
C GLN A 968 -0.60 5.86 13.74
N VAL A 969 -1.29 6.26 14.81
CA VAL A 969 -1.55 5.40 15.96
C VAL A 969 -3.04 5.28 16.18
N TRP A 970 -3.52 4.05 16.26
CA TRP A 970 -4.85 3.72 16.75
C TRP A 970 -4.69 3.03 18.09
N LYS A 971 -5.53 3.37 19.05
CA LYS A 971 -5.59 2.74 20.38
C LYS A 971 -7.03 2.54 20.79
N GLU A 972 -7.49 1.41 21.30
CA GLU A 972 -8.89 1.29 21.78
C GLU A 972 -9.00 0.46 23.06
N GLY A 973 -10.00 0.82 23.88
CA GLY A 973 -10.39 0.10 25.08
C GLY A 973 -11.58 -0.80 24.81
N SER A 974 -11.52 -2.03 25.35
CA SER A 974 -12.51 -3.12 25.55
C SER A 974 -13.64 -3.41 24.54
N ASN A 975 -13.90 -2.64 23.49
CA ASN A 975 -14.89 -2.98 22.47
C ASN A 975 -14.28 -3.87 21.37
N VAL A 976 -14.65 -5.15 21.39
CA VAL A 976 -14.17 -6.21 20.48
C VAL A 976 -14.23 -5.81 19.00
N GLN A 977 -15.29 -5.11 18.58
CA GLN A 977 -15.50 -4.72 17.17
C GLN A 977 -14.51 -3.64 16.71
N GLN A 978 -14.23 -2.72 17.62
CA GLN A 978 -13.36 -1.58 17.44
C GLN A 978 -11.89 -2.04 17.43
N ILE A 979 -11.52 -2.81 18.47
CA ILE A 979 -10.24 -3.50 18.60
C ILE A 979 -9.90 -4.31 17.35
N ALA A 980 -10.85 -5.10 16.85
CA ALA A 980 -10.58 -5.91 15.67
C ALA A 980 -10.39 -5.06 14.42
N ARG A 981 -11.16 -3.97 14.25
CA ARG A 981 -10.96 -3.02 13.13
C ARG A 981 -9.60 -2.35 13.16
N MET A 982 -9.07 -2.01 14.33
CA MET A 982 -7.68 -1.54 14.44
C MET A 982 -6.69 -2.58 13.92
N LYS A 983 -6.93 -3.85 14.20
CA LYS A 983 -6.01 -4.92 13.79
C LYS A 983 -6.04 -5.19 12.30
N ILE A 984 -7.16 -4.95 11.63
CA ILE A 984 -7.35 -5.36 10.24
C ILE A 984 -7.60 -4.23 9.25
N THR A 985 -7.67 -2.95 9.66
CA THR A 985 -7.81 -1.87 8.68
C THR A 985 -6.57 -1.86 7.80
N THR A 986 -6.72 -2.37 6.58
CA THR A 986 -5.69 -2.60 5.56
C THR A 986 -5.39 -1.38 4.72
N ARG A 987 -6.20 -0.31 4.84
CA ARG A 987 -6.10 0.88 4.01
C ARG A 987 -4.68 1.47 4.07
N PRO A 988 -3.98 1.58 2.93
CA PRO A 988 -2.69 2.23 2.89
C PRO A 988 -2.86 3.71 3.23
N MET A 989 -1.85 4.28 3.87
CA MET A 989 -1.82 5.68 4.30
C MET A 989 -2.28 6.69 3.23
N ALA A 990 -1.92 6.49 1.95
CA ALA A 990 -2.31 7.37 0.85
C ALA A 990 -3.83 7.38 0.54
N GLN A 991 -4.59 6.40 1.05
CA GLN A 991 -6.06 6.32 0.96
C GLN A 991 -6.76 6.83 2.22
N LEU A 992 -5.98 7.25 3.23
CA LEU A 992 -6.47 7.70 4.54
C LEU A 992 -6.29 9.22 4.77
N ASP A 993 -5.73 9.97 3.82
CA ASP A 993 -5.46 11.42 3.97
C ASP A 993 -6.17 12.28 2.89
N PRO A 994 -6.75 13.46 3.21
CA PRO A 994 -7.48 13.80 4.43
C PRO A 994 -8.94 13.33 4.28
N VAL A 995 -9.42 12.60 5.28
CA VAL A 995 -10.79 12.64 5.81
C VAL A 995 -11.78 13.45 4.94
N VAL A 996 -12.42 12.82 3.96
CA VAL A 996 -13.48 13.48 3.18
C VAL A 996 -14.70 13.60 4.08
N ARG A 997 -15.12 14.85 4.38
CA ARG A 997 -16.37 15.13 5.08
C ARG A 997 -17.53 14.98 4.11
N TYR A 998 -18.46 14.07 4.40
CA TYR A 998 -19.62 13.85 3.54
C TYR A 998 -20.90 14.52 4.05
N GLY A 999 -20.92 14.94 5.31
CA GLY A 999 -22.08 15.59 5.93
C GLY A 999 -22.03 15.52 7.46
N THR A 1000 -23.08 16.00 8.10
CA THR A 1000 -23.23 15.97 9.56
C THR A 1000 -24.07 14.78 10.02
N CYS A 1001 -23.67 14.19 11.14
CA CYS A 1001 -24.40 13.14 11.82
C CYS A 1001 -25.36 13.68 12.88
N ALA A 1002 -26.40 12.91 13.19
CA ALA A 1002 -27.12 13.09 14.43
C ALA A 1002 -26.21 12.77 15.63
N ALA A 1003 -26.32 13.55 16.71
CA ALA A 1003 -25.49 13.38 17.91
C ALA A 1003 -25.57 11.96 18.52
N SER A 1004 -26.68 11.25 18.33
CA SER A 1004 -26.94 9.92 18.89
C SER A 1004 -26.61 8.74 17.97
N ALA A 1005 -26.18 8.97 16.72
CA ALA A 1005 -25.99 7.90 15.75
C ALA A 1005 -24.52 7.45 15.63
N PRO A 1006 -24.22 6.14 15.72
CA PRO A 1006 -22.87 5.62 15.48
C PRO A 1006 -22.52 5.55 13.98
N LEU A 1007 -23.53 5.64 13.10
CA LEU A 1007 -23.42 5.55 11.65
C LEU A 1007 -24.02 6.78 10.99
N CYS A 1008 -23.48 7.13 9.84
CA CYS A 1008 -23.91 8.27 9.05
C CYS A 1008 -25.32 8.11 8.46
N PRO A 1009 -26.01 9.20 8.14
CA PRO A 1009 -27.28 9.16 7.40
C PRO A 1009 -27.14 8.34 6.11
N THR A 1010 -28.21 7.64 5.73
CA THR A 1010 -28.26 6.79 4.52
C THR A 1010 -28.06 7.56 3.21
N SER A 1011 -28.11 8.89 3.24
CA SER A 1011 -27.81 9.77 2.11
C SER A 1011 -26.32 9.84 1.77
N ASN A 1012 -25.45 9.36 2.65
CA ASN A 1012 -24.01 9.41 2.46
C ASN A 1012 -23.47 8.09 1.88
N PRO A 1013 -22.28 8.09 1.26
CA PRO A 1013 -21.65 6.87 0.77
C PRO A 1013 -21.54 5.77 1.84
N VAL A 1014 -21.52 4.51 1.37
CA VAL A 1014 -21.42 3.31 2.21
C VAL A 1014 -20.09 3.30 2.99
N ASP A 1015 -20.07 2.68 4.17
CA ASP A 1015 -18.90 2.55 5.07
C ASP A 1015 -18.42 3.83 5.74
N GLN A 1016 -19.39 4.66 6.17
CA GLN A 1016 -19.13 5.89 6.90
C GLN A 1016 -19.48 5.84 8.38
N TYR A 1017 -18.58 6.38 9.19
CA TYR A 1017 -18.73 6.50 10.63
C TYR A 1017 -18.91 7.96 11.03
N CYS A 1018 -19.71 8.15 12.07
CA CYS A 1018 -19.79 9.41 12.76
C CYS A 1018 -18.60 9.55 13.69
N GLY A 1019 -17.68 10.48 13.39
CA GLY A 1019 -16.53 10.72 14.25
C GLY A 1019 -16.89 11.44 15.54
N GLY A 1020 -15.89 11.99 16.24
CA GLY A 1020 -16.14 12.83 17.42
C GLY A 1020 -16.88 14.13 17.07
N THR A 1021 -17.43 14.80 18.09
CA THR A 1021 -17.86 16.20 17.95
C THR A 1021 -16.61 17.05 17.73
N GLU A 1022 -16.57 17.76 16.61
CA GLU A 1022 -15.45 18.63 16.27
C GLU A 1022 -15.56 20.00 16.96
N VAL A 1023 -14.56 20.83 16.73
CA VAL A 1023 -14.42 22.20 17.26
C VAL A 1023 -15.56 23.15 16.88
N ASP A 1024 -16.34 22.83 15.85
CA ASP A 1024 -17.54 23.57 15.45
C ASP A 1024 -18.84 23.06 16.13
N GLY A 1025 -18.73 22.06 17.01
CA GLY A 1025 -19.86 21.48 17.73
C GLY A 1025 -20.69 20.50 16.90
N PHE A 1026 -20.29 20.22 15.66
CA PHE A 1026 -20.95 19.25 14.80
C PHE A 1026 -20.18 17.92 14.76
N ARG A 1027 -20.93 16.86 14.49
CA ARG A 1027 -20.39 15.52 14.30
C ARG A 1027 -20.37 15.25 12.80
N TYR A 1028 -19.24 14.86 12.23
CA TYR A 1028 -19.11 14.67 10.77
C TYR A 1028 -18.97 13.21 10.37
N CYS A 1029 -19.33 12.97 9.11
CA CYS A 1029 -19.26 11.69 8.44
C CYS A 1029 -17.93 11.47 7.72
N TYR A 1030 -17.30 10.33 8.00
CA TYR A 1030 -15.98 9.95 7.52
C TYR A 1030 -15.94 8.55 6.95
N THR A 1031 -15.09 8.31 5.95
CA THR A 1031 -14.78 6.96 5.46
C THR A 1031 -13.57 6.39 6.21
N GLY A 1032 -13.76 5.36 7.05
CA GLY A 1032 -12.70 4.70 7.82
C GLY A 1032 -12.51 5.22 9.26
N GLN A 1033 -11.79 4.48 10.11
CA GLN A 1033 -11.47 4.88 11.48
C GLN A 1033 -10.33 5.91 11.47
N GLN A 1034 -10.59 7.10 11.99
CA GLN A 1034 -9.52 8.10 12.18
C GLN A 1034 -8.48 7.58 13.18
N PRO A 1035 -7.18 7.76 12.88
CA PRO A 1035 -6.16 7.51 13.86
C PRO A 1035 -6.36 8.43 15.07
N LYS A 1036 -6.01 7.93 16.25
CA LYS A 1036 -6.05 8.71 17.49
C LYS A 1036 -4.86 9.64 17.64
N LEU A 1037 -3.74 9.28 17.02
CA LEU A 1037 -2.59 10.16 16.82
C LEU A 1037 -2.15 10.11 15.38
N TYR A 1038 -1.79 11.27 14.84
CA TYR A 1038 -1.29 11.40 13.49
C TYR A 1038 -0.25 12.51 13.44
N ASP A 1039 0.95 12.17 12.98
CA ASP A 1039 1.99 13.16 12.72
C ASP A 1039 2.78 12.80 11.47
N SER A 1040 3.34 13.81 10.82
CA SER A 1040 4.25 13.67 9.68
C SER A 1040 5.48 14.52 9.95
N LYS A 1041 6.65 13.87 10.01
CA LYS A 1041 7.92 14.53 10.26
C LYS A 1041 8.94 14.21 9.19
N LYS A 1042 9.69 15.26 8.82
CA LYS A 1042 10.83 15.16 7.94
C LYS A 1042 12.00 14.58 8.73
N ILE A 1043 12.55 13.47 8.25
CA ILE A 1043 13.73 12.81 8.80
C ILE A 1043 14.85 12.99 7.79
N PHE A 1044 15.99 13.49 8.25
CA PHE A 1044 17.15 13.78 7.40
C PHE A 1044 18.11 12.59 7.35
N ASP A 1045 18.71 12.38 6.18
CA ASP A 1045 19.82 11.45 6.04
C ASP A 1045 21.02 11.90 6.88
N ILE A 1046 21.81 10.94 7.33
CA ILE A 1046 22.92 11.19 8.24
C ILE A 1046 24.14 11.61 7.43
N ARG A 1047 24.60 12.84 7.66
CA ARG A 1047 25.81 13.37 7.04
C ARG A 1047 27.06 12.79 7.73
N SER A 1048 27.95 12.20 6.93
CA SER A 1048 29.25 11.69 7.37
C SER A 1048 30.28 12.82 7.47
N THR A 1049 31.34 12.61 8.24
CA THR A 1049 32.53 13.48 8.22
C THR A 1049 33.44 13.22 7.02
N THR A 1050 33.15 12.17 6.23
CA THR A 1050 33.95 11.76 5.09
C THR A 1050 33.54 12.51 3.82
N SER A 1051 34.51 13.16 3.16
CA SER A 1051 34.34 13.69 1.81
C SER A 1051 34.46 12.60 0.75
N CYS A 1052 33.69 12.70 -0.32
CA CYS A 1052 33.71 11.80 -1.48
C CYS A 1052 34.07 12.55 -2.76
N GLY A 1053 34.56 11.85 -3.78
CA GLY A 1053 34.98 12.48 -5.03
C GLY A 1053 35.77 11.56 -5.95
N SER A 1054 36.50 12.12 -6.91
CA SER A 1054 37.35 11.37 -7.84
C SER A 1054 38.35 10.50 -7.07
N ASN A 1055 38.18 9.18 -7.11
CA ASN A 1055 38.95 8.16 -6.39
C ASN A 1055 38.69 7.99 -4.88
N VAL A 1056 37.67 8.65 -4.31
CA VAL A 1056 37.26 8.45 -2.90
C VAL A 1056 35.79 8.06 -2.84
N SER A 1057 35.54 6.78 -2.57
CA SER A 1057 34.19 6.22 -2.40
C SER A 1057 33.71 6.33 -0.95
N CYS A 1058 32.41 6.47 -0.76
CA CYS A 1058 31.79 6.35 0.54
C CYS A 1058 31.88 4.90 1.09
N SER A 1059 31.70 4.74 2.40
CA SER A 1059 31.65 3.41 3.01
C SER A 1059 30.44 2.60 2.52
N GLY A 1060 30.42 1.30 2.84
CA GLY A 1060 29.20 0.49 2.70
C GLY A 1060 28.02 1.20 3.36
N ASN A 1061 26.88 1.23 2.65
CA ASN A 1061 25.61 1.86 3.03
C ASN A 1061 25.54 3.40 2.96
N GLN A 1062 26.57 4.06 2.44
CA GLN A 1062 26.58 5.52 2.21
C GLN A 1062 26.59 5.86 0.71
N PHE A 1063 26.18 7.08 0.37
CA PHE A 1063 26.29 7.64 -0.98
C PHE A 1063 26.89 9.04 -0.97
N CYS A 1064 27.50 9.42 -2.09
CA CYS A 1064 28.10 10.73 -2.24
C CYS A 1064 27.04 11.80 -2.56
N GLY A 1065 26.92 12.80 -1.69
CA GLY A 1065 26.09 13.98 -1.86
C GLY A 1065 26.69 15.02 -2.82
N ILE A 1066 25.91 16.05 -3.11
CA ILE A 1066 26.25 17.13 -4.05
C ILE A 1066 27.35 18.05 -3.51
N ASP A 1067 27.41 18.18 -2.18
CA ASP A 1067 28.46 18.90 -1.46
C ASP A 1067 29.75 18.08 -1.34
N ASN A 1068 29.84 16.94 -2.05
CA ASN A 1068 30.95 16.00 -2.00
C ASN A 1068 31.19 15.42 -0.61
N VAL A 1069 30.11 15.19 0.15
CA VAL A 1069 30.13 14.53 1.47
C VAL A 1069 29.31 13.24 1.41
N CYS A 1070 29.71 12.22 2.17
CA CYS A 1070 28.97 10.97 2.24
C CYS A 1070 27.71 11.09 3.12
N TYR A 1071 26.61 10.50 2.69
CA TYR A 1071 25.33 10.44 3.42
C TYR A 1071 24.87 9.01 3.58
N GLN A 1072 24.34 8.67 4.74
CA GLN A 1072 23.65 7.41 4.98
C GLN A 1072 22.14 7.67 4.98
N PRO A 1073 21.33 6.91 4.21
CA PRO A 1073 19.89 7.03 4.27
C PRO A 1073 19.39 6.81 5.69
N ALA A 1074 18.65 7.78 6.24
CA ALA A 1074 18.02 7.63 7.55
C ALA A 1074 17.08 6.41 7.55
N PHE A 1075 16.93 5.69 8.67
CA PHE A 1075 16.10 4.49 8.80
C PHE A 1075 16.18 3.58 7.56
N ARG A 1076 17.38 3.33 7.01
CA ARG A 1076 17.54 2.34 5.94
C ARG A 1076 17.04 0.99 6.42
N THR A 1077 17.53 0.58 7.59
CA THR A 1077 16.95 -0.50 8.39
C THR A 1077 16.33 0.07 9.66
N THR A 1078 15.34 -0.63 10.19
CA THR A 1078 14.66 -0.27 11.42
C THR A 1078 14.74 -1.42 12.41
N ARG A 1079 14.87 -1.08 13.69
CA ARG A 1079 14.74 -1.96 14.83
C ARG A 1079 13.60 -1.47 15.72
N LEU A 1080 12.75 -2.40 16.14
CA LEU A 1080 11.58 -2.11 16.96
C LEU A 1080 11.79 -2.64 18.38
N GLY A 1081 11.24 -1.95 19.36
CA GLY A 1081 11.35 -2.38 20.75
C GLY A 1081 10.55 -1.52 21.70
N PHE A 1082 10.79 -1.75 22.99
CA PHE A 1082 10.18 -1.03 24.08
C PHE A 1082 11.25 -0.57 25.06
N THR A 1083 11.09 0.63 25.61
CA THR A 1083 11.95 1.15 26.67
C THR A 1083 11.10 1.52 27.88
N ASN A 1084 11.65 1.33 29.07
CA ASN A 1084 11.04 1.70 30.34
C ASN A 1084 12.09 2.21 31.33
N SER A 1085 11.67 3.12 32.21
CA SER A 1085 12.43 3.58 33.37
C SER A 1085 11.51 3.75 34.56
N GLN A 1086 12.03 3.53 35.76
CA GLN A 1086 11.32 3.76 37.01
C GLN A 1086 11.98 4.94 37.74
N SER A 1087 11.24 5.96 38.16
CA SER A 1087 11.80 7.15 38.84
C SER A 1087 11.50 7.18 40.34
N THR A 1088 10.22 7.03 40.72
CA THR A 1088 9.74 7.32 42.08
C THR A 1088 8.58 6.44 42.56
N SER A 1089 7.96 5.65 41.69
CA SER A 1089 6.89 4.71 42.02
C SER A 1089 7.07 3.39 41.27
N ASP A 1090 6.58 2.30 41.85
CA ASP A 1090 6.49 1.02 41.16
C ASP A 1090 5.60 1.11 39.92
N GLN A 1091 5.87 0.24 38.95
CA GLN A 1091 5.04 0.06 37.78
C GLN A 1091 5.09 -1.38 37.32
N GLU A 1092 4.01 -1.85 36.70
CA GLU A 1092 3.97 -3.16 36.08
C GLU A 1092 3.06 -3.10 34.86
N ILE A 1093 3.65 -3.33 33.69
CA ILE A 1093 2.99 -3.24 32.39
C ILE A 1093 3.34 -4.48 31.57
N ASP A 1094 2.33 -5.26 31.21
CA ASP A 1094 2.51 -6.44 30.37
C ASP A 1094 2.19 -6.13 28.91
N ILE A 1095 3.14 -6.34 28.01
CA ILE A 1095 2.97 -6.26 26.56
C ILE A 1095 2.80 -7.66 25.99
N THR A 1096 1.74 -7.87 25.21
CA THR A 1096 1.41 -9.15 24.57
C THR A 1096 0.99 -8.95 23.11
N ASP A 1097 0.91 -10.04 22.34
CA ASP A 1097 0.45 -10.03 20.93
C ASP A 1097 1.29 -9.07 20.04
N PHE A 1098 2.58 -8.91 20.35
CA PHE A 1098 3.50 -8.08 19.58
C PHE A 1098 3.92 -8.78 18.28
N PHE A 1099 3.60 -8.15 17.15
CA PHE A 1099 4.11 -8.55 15.83
C PHE A 1099 4.16 -7.34 14.90
N THR A 1100 4.98 -7.43 13.86
CA THR A 1100 5.11 -6.38 12.85
C THR A 1100 5.09 -7.01 11.47
N THR A 1101 4.37 -6.38 10.55
CA THR A 1101 4.41 -6.72 9.13
C THR A 1101 4.97 -5.54 8.33
N TRP A 1102 5.80 -5.85 7.34
CA TRP A 1102 6.42 -4.85 6.47
C TRP A 1102 5.48 -4.52 5.31
N LEU A 1103 5.38 -3.21 5.00
CA LEU A 1103 4.48 -2.74 3.97
C LEU A 1103 5.09 -3.00 2.58
N PRO A 1104 4.34 -3.67 1.67
CA PRO A 1104 4.86 -4.19 0.41
C PRO A 1104 4.67 -3.24 -0.78
#